data_AF-A0A495JGB7-F1
#
_entry.id   AF-A0A495JGB7-F1
#
_cell.length_a   1.000
_cell.length_b   1.000
_cell.length_c   1.000
_cell.angle_alpha   90.00
_cell.angle_beta   90.00
_cell.angle_gamma   90.00
#
_symmetry.space_group_name_H-M   'P 1'
#
loop_
_entity.id
_entity.type
_entity.pdbx_description
1 polymer ?
#
loop_
_entity_poly.entity_id
_entity_poly.type
_entity_poly.pdbx_seq_one_letter_code
_entity_poly.pdbx_strand_id
1 'polypeptide(L)'
;MSTLDSVRIRPGRWQTAGSALLLVAATLTTVVTTTTTTATPAQAHPISAADFQQVTLARGEAEVGEPMTIAVLPDRSVLHTARNGTLRRTDANGTTAVVGTLPVYTHDEEGLQGVGVDPGFATNRFIYLYYAPPLSTPSGDAPPTGTNWTAWQGVNRLSRFTVNANWTLNMASQVNVLDVAADRGMCCHVGGDIDFDAAGNLYLSTGDDSNPFDSAGYSPIDERTNRNPVFDAQRSAGNTNDLRGKILRIKVNANGTYSIPAGNLFAPGTANTRPEIYAMGFRNPFRMSVDKTTGHVYVGDYGPDAGSTNANRGPSGQVEFNRVTSPGNYGWPYCTGTNTTSETYNEWTFPDGPGNAKFNCTGGPTNNSFRNTGQTTLPAARPAWIRYAGDAGTPPEFGGGSESPMGGPVYRYNASNPSTTKFPQSFEGQFFAGELGRGWIKPIHVNTDGSVGTIDTFPWVGKQVMDMAFGPDGALYVLDYGTGYFNGDLNSALYRFDYIAGGNRAPTAVASANRTSGAAPLAVTFSSAGSSDPEGSALTYSWAFGDGTTSTAANPTKTYTANGTYTATLTVRDPAGATGSASVIISVGNTAPTVTINAPANGQLVAFGDAVPFQITVTDPEDGAIDCSRVKMTYVLGHDTHGHQITSANGCTGTITIPTDGEHDDAANIFPIFDAEYTDNGGLTTHTQHTLQPKHRQAEHFKTSSGINTFTKTPAEGGRTVGDINNGDWIAFEPYRLANATSFSARVSSAGAGGTLQVRAGSATGTVLGSATVPVTGGWETFTNVTGTITNPPAGTTTLYLTFAGSGTGALYDLDAFTFTTGSGGGPTGTGPIVGLAGKCLEVDGGATADGTQIQINACAGTPRQTWTVQGQTLRALGKCLDINGGGTANGTKIQLWTRNATGAQNWVPQADGTLRNPTTAKCLDVSNNSSANGQDVHLWDCITTAANQKWTLP
;
A
#
# COMPACT_ATOMS: atom_id res chain seq x y z
N MET A 1 -21.35 10.36 57.40
CA MET A 1 -22.14 11.26 58.28
C MET A 1 -22.40 12.52 57.47
N SER A 2 -23.60 13.00 57.21
CA SER A 2 -24.96 12.66 57.64
C SER A 2 -25.89 13.38 56.64
N THR A 3 -26.71 12.67 55.87
CA THR A 3 -28.20 12.57 56.02
C THR A 3 -28.98 13.86 55.71
N LEU A 4 -30.17 13.89 55.11
CA LEU A 4 -31.16 12.95 54.53
C LEU A 4 -32.29 13.92 54.03
N ASP A 5 -32.84 13.77 52.82
CA ASP A 5 -34.15 13.13 52.52
C ASP A 5 -35.40 13.82 53.14
N SER A 6 -36.59 13.87 52.54
CA SER A 6 -37.15 13.51 51.23
C SER A 6 -38.68 13.76 51.29
N VAL A 7 -39.38 13.45 50.17
CA VAL A 7 -40.81 13.03 50.07
C VAL A 7 -41.88 14.05 49.58
N ARG A 8 -42.04 14.12 48.25
CA ARG A 8 -43.06 13.46 47.38
C ARG A 8 -44.59 13.50 47.73
N ILE A 9 -45.41 13.92 46.75
CA ILE A 9 -46.54 13.24 46.04
C ILE A 9 -47.76 14.17 45.71
N ARG A 10 -48.20 14.09 44.44
CA ARG A 10 -49.33 14.67 43.67
C ARG A 10 -50.72 14.03 44.05
N PRO A 11 -51.90 14.20 43.37
CA PRO A 11 -52.22 14.80 42.04
C PRO A 11 -53.54 15.59 41.90
N GLY A 12 -53.80 16.15 40.71
CA GLY A 12 -55.14 16.61 40.29
C GLY A 12 -55.16 17.50 39.04
N ARG A 13 -55.85 17.05 37.98
CA ARG A 13 -56.07 17.68 36.66
C ARG A 13 -57.06 18.87 36.71
N TRP A 14 -57.15 19.70 35.65
CA TRP A 14 -58.30 19.89 34.73
C TRP A 14 -58.18 21.19 33.90
N GLN A 15 -58.86 21.18 32.75
CA GLN A 15 -58.82 22.05 31.57
C GLN A 15 -59.38 23.47 31.79
N THR A 16 -59.11 24.40 30.86
CA THR A 16 -60.14 25.18 30.11
C THR A 16 -59.51 26.15 29.10
N ALA A 17 -60.16 26.29 27.94
CA ALA A 17 -59.95 27.36 26.95
C ALA A 17 -61.21 28.24 26.87
N GLY A 18 -61.03 29.54 26.63
CA GLY A 18 -62.12 30.50 26.37
C GLY A 18 -61.57 31.88 26.03
N SER A 19 -61.88 32.36 24.82
CA SER A 19 -61.42 33.62 24.22
C SER A 19 -62.55 34.66 24.14
N ALA A 20 -62.22 35.95 24.29
CA ALA A 20 -62.91 37.12 23.72
C ALA A 20 -61.96 38.35 23.83
N LEU A 21 -61.46 38.94 22.73
CA LEU A 21 -61.92 40.17 22.03
C LEU A 21 -62.08 41.41 22.93
N LEU A 22 -61.67 42.66 22.63
CA LEU A 22 -60.89 43.34 21.57
C LEU A 22 -60.85 44.84 21.99
N LEU A 23 -59.73 45.59 21.90
CA LEU A 23 -59.67 46.97 21.36
C LEU A 23 -58.24 47.55 21.38
N VAL A 24 -58.00 48.45 20.42
CA VAL A 24 -56.73 48.83 19.78
C VAL A 24 -56.05 50.04 20.45
N ALA A 25 -54.71 50.02 20.51
CA ALA A 25 -53.87 51.22 20.47
C ALA A 25 -52.54 50.92 19.77
N ALA A 26 -52.16 51.78 18.83
CA ALA A 26 -51.07 51.61 17.88
C ALA A 26 -49.67 51.54 18.53
N THR A 27 -48.87 50.56 18.12
CA THR A 27 -47.43 50.48 18.42
C THR A 27 -46.63 50.49 17.14
N LEU A 28 -45.68 51.43 17.05
CA LEU A 28 -44.62 51.48 16.05
C LEU A 28 -43.92 50.11 15.96
N THR A 29 -44.05 49.44 14.83
CA THR A 29 -43.22 48.30 14.45
C THR A 29 -41.88 48.81 13.91
N THR A 30 -40.85 48.85 14.76
CA THR A 30 -39.47 48.71 14.29
C THR A 30 -39.28 47.29 13.80
N VAL A 31 -39.37 47.11 12.48
CA VAL A 31 -38.96 45.87 11.81
C VAL A 31 -37.44 45.77 11.95
N VAL A 32 -36.97 44.99 12.91
CA VAL A 32 -35.60 44.48 12.88
C VAL A 32 -35.59 43.37 11.85
N THR A 33 -35.28 43.71 10.60
CA THR A 33 -34.87 42.73 9.59
C THR A 33 -33.55 42.12 10.08
N THR A 34 -33.62 40.95 10.71
CA THR A 34 -32.47 40.06 10.82
C THR A 34 -32.17 39.54 9.42
N THR A 35 -31.33 40.26 8.68
CA THR A 35 -30.73 39.73 7.46
C THR A 35 -29.81 38.58 7.86
N THR A 36 -30.30 37.35 7.75
CA THR A 36 -29.45 36.17 7.66
C THR A 36 -28.69 36.28 6.35
N THR A 37 -27.54 36.95 6.36
CA THR A 37 -26.58 36.88 5.26
C THR A 37 -26.06 35.45 5.23
N THR A 38 -26.64 34.62 4.37
CA THR A 38 -25.97 33.41 3.90
C THR A 38 -24.63 33.86 3.36
N ALA A 39 -23.53 33.42 3.98
CA ALA A 39 -22.19 33.73 3.50
C ALA A 39 -22.13 33.37 2.01
N THR A 40 -21.86 34.35 1.16
CA THR A 40 -21.63 34.12 -0.26
C THR A 40 -20.45 33.14 -0.35
N PRO A 41 -20.56 32.03 -1.10
CA PRO A 41 -19.40 31.17 -1.33
C PRO A 41 -18.25 32.02 -1.87
N ALA A 42 -17.04 31.77 -1.39
CA ALA A 42 -15.89 32.57 -1.77
C ALA A 42 -15.66 32.49 -3.29
N GLN A 43 -15.43 33.63 -3.94
CA GLN A 43 -15.02 33.64 -5.34
C GLN A 43 -13.66 32.93 -5.48
N ALA A 44 -13.43 32.25 -6.62
CA ALA A 44 -12.12 31.73 -6.96
C ALA A 44 -11.07 32.85 -6.82
N HIS A 45 -9.95 32.53 -6.17
CA HIS A 45 -8.91 33.49 -5.84
C HIS A 45 -7.54 32.82 -6.01
N PRO A 46 -6.50 33.57 -6.40
CA PRO A 46 -5.17 33.00 -6.59
C PRO A 46 -4.58 32.56 -5.25
N ILE A 47 -3.99 31.36 -5.23
CA ILE A 47 -3.23 30.83 -4.09
C ILE A 47 -1.75 31.08 -4.35
N SER A 48 -1.13 31.94 -3.55
CA SER A 48 0.32 32.20 -3.62
C SER A 48 1.06 31.30 -2.64
N ALA A 49 2.07 30.57 -3.11
CA ALA A 49 2.93 29.77 -2.24
C ALA A 49 3.62 30.60 -1.14
N ALA A 50 3.91 31.88 -1.41
CA ALA A 50 4.53 32.79 -0.44
C ALA A 50 3.60 33.16 0.73
N ASP A 51 2.29 32.94 0.59
CA ASP A 51 1.32 33.22 1.65
C ASP A 51 1.21 32.08 2.66
N PHE A 52 1.83 30.93 2.39
CA PHE A 52 1.74 29.75 3.25
C PHE A 52 3.10 29.36 3.78
N GLN A 53 3.08 28.79 4.97
CA GLN A 53 4.22 28.14 5.57
C GLN A 53 3.87 26.71 5.94
N GLN A 54 4.64 25.75 5.40
CA GLN A 54 4.63 24.37 5.87
C GLN A 54 5.57 24.21 7.07
N VAL A 55 5.01 23.96 8.25
CA VAL A 55 5.72 23.68 9.49
C VAL A 55 5.79 22.17 9.69
N THR A 56 6.99 21.62 9.84
CA THR A 56 7.17 20.19 10.19
C THR A 56 6.92 20.03 11.70
N LEU A 57 5.97 19.17 12.07
CA LEU A 57 5.66 18.85 13.47
C LEU A 57 6.31 17.53 13.91
N ALA A 58 6.36 16.54 13.03
CA ALA A 58 7.02 15.26 13.27
C ALA A 58 7.54 14.72 11.94
N ARG A 59 8.67 13.99 11.94
CA ARG A 59 9.22 13.39 10.72
C ARG A 59 9.95 12.10 11.03
N GLY A 60 9.83 11.13 10.13
CA GLY A 60 10.52 9.86 10.19
C GLY A 60 9.67 8.77 10.85
N GLU A 61 9.92 7.53 10.44
CA GLU A 61 9.32 6.31 11.00
C GLU A 61 9.30 6.28 12.53
N ALA A 62 10.36 6.73 13.20
CA ALA A 62 10.40 6.75 14.67
C ALA A 62 9.30 7.64 15.27
N GLU A 63 9.01 8.78 14.65
CA GLU A 63 8.00 9.72 15.13
C GLU A 63 6.59 9.39 14.63
N VAL A 64 6.41 8.92 13.40
CA VAL A 64 5.05 8.72 12.82
C VAL A 64 4.68 7.26 12.53
N GLY A 65 5.64 6.33 12.53
CA GLY A 65 5.43 4.94 12.12
C GLY A 65 5.04 4.84 10.64
N GLU A 66 4.34 3.77 10.26
CA GLU A 66 3.55 3.70 9.02
C GLU A 66 2.23 4.44 9.23
N PRO A 67 2.13 5.73 8.87
CA PRO A 67 1.08 6.58 9.37
C PRO A 67 -0.24 6.31 8.63
N MET A 68 -1.36 6.30 9.35
CA MET A 68 -2.67 6.00 8.76
C MET A 68 -3.65 7.17 8.83
N THR A 69 -3.99 7.67 10.02
CA THR A 69 -4.98 8.76 10.17
C THR A 69 -4.59 9.76 11.25
N ILE A 70 -5.19 10.96 11.21
CA ILE A 70 -5.01 12.02 12.21
C ILE A 70 -6.33 12.49 12.83
N ALA A 71 -6.24 12.98 14.07
CA ALA A 71 -7.27 13.79 14.67
C ALA A 71 -6.65 14.97 15.43
N VAL A 72 -7.02 16.20 15.03
CA VAL A 72 -6.50 17.43 15.64
C VAL A 72 -7.33 17.78 16.89
N LEU A 73 -6.65 17.95 18.02
CA LEU A 73 -7.25 18.21 19.32
C LEU A 73 -7.44 19.71 19.58
N PRO A 74 -8.32 20.10 20.54
CA PRO A 74 -8.55 21.50 20.90
C PRO A 74 -7.30 22.28 21.33
N ASP A 75 -6.29 21.60 21.87
CA ASP A 75 -5.00 22.20 22.27
C ASP A 75 -3.98 22.29 21.12
N ARG A 76 -4.40 21.95 19.89
CA ARG A 76 -3.61 21.86 18.66
C ARG A 76 -2.61 20.70 18.62
N SER A 77 -2.63 19.80 19.61
CA SER A 77 -1.92 18.53 19.46
C SER A 77 -2.67 17.62 18.49
N VAL A 78 -1.96 16.68 17.88
CA VAL A 78 -2.50 15.77 16.88
C VAL A 78 -2.33 14.35 17.39
N LEU A 79 -3.44 13.63 17.49
CA LEU A 79 -3.39 12.18 17.60
C LEU A 79 -3.20 11.59 16.22
N HIS A 80 -2.32 10.61 16.08
CA HIS A 80 -2.11 9.92 14.82
C HIS A 80 -1.81 8.44 15.03
N THR A 81 -2.28 7.62 14.11
CA THR A 81 -2.15 6.16 14.15
C THR A 81 -1.05 5.68 13.25
N ALA A 82 -0.39 4.60 13.66
CA ALA A 82 0.39 3.76 12.78
C ALA A 82 -0.24 2.38 12.65
N ARG A 83 -0.16 1.78 11.45
CA ARG A 83 -0.87 0.52 11.13
C ARG A 83 -0.54 -0.62 12.08
N ASN A 84 0.68 -0.66 12.61
CA ASN A 84 1.15 -1.63 13.60
C ASN A 84 0.48 -1.56 14.99
N GLY A 85 -0.56 -0.74 15.17
CA GLY A 85 -1.32 -0.64 16.42
C GLY A 85 -0.90 0.52 17.33
N THR A 86 0.10 1.32 16.93
CA THR A 86 0.61 2.41 17.77
C THR A 86 -0.21 3.69 17.59
N LEU A 87 -0.75 4.22 18.68
CA LEU A 87 -1.32 5.56 18.75
C LEU A 87 -0.29 6.53 19.33
N ARG A 88 -0.07 7.65 18.64
CA ARG A 88 0.86 8.70 19.05
C ARG A 88 0.16 10.03 19.21
N ARG A 89 0.80 10.94 19.94
CA ARG A 89 0.45 12.35 20.04
C ARG A 89 1.67 13.19 19.68
N THR A 90 1.52 14.07 18.71
CA THR A 90 2.47 15.16 18.45
C THR A 90 1.87 16.46 18.97
N ASP A 91 2.55 17.14 19.88
CA ASP A 91 2.06 18.40 20.43
C ASP A 91 2.26 19.60 19.49
N ALA A 92 1.74 20.76 19.87
CA ALA A 92 1.83 21.97 19.05
C ALA A 92 3.27 22.50 18.83
N ASN A 93 4.24 22.01 19.62
CA ASN A 93 5.66 22.35 19.49
C ASN A 93 6.43 21.32 18.66
N GLY A 94 5.78 20.24 18.22
CA GLY A 94 6.41 19.15 17.46
C GLY A 94 7.10 18.10 18.34
N THR A 95 6.69 17.95 19.60
CA THR A 95 7.16 16.84 20.44
C THR A 95 6.20 15.65 20.30
N THR A 96 6.73 14.51 19.86
CA THR A 96 5.98 13.28 19.66
C THR A 96 6.17 12.28 20.79
N ALA A 97 5.08 11.67 21.25
CA ALA A 97 5.07 10.61 22.25
C ALA A 97 4.07 9.50 21.91
N VAL A 98 4.38 8.26 22.31
CA VAL A 98 3.43 7.14 22.22
C VAL A 98 2.36 7.30 23.31
N VAL A 99 1.10 7.31 22.88
CA VAL A 99 -0.08 7.39 23.75
C VAL A 99 -0.47 5.99 24.23
N GLY A 100 -0.37 5.00 23.36
CA GLY A 100 -0.61 3.59 23.67
C GLY A 100 -0.47 2.71 22.43
N THR A 101 -0.40 1.40 22.64
CA THR A 101 -0.31 0.41 21.56
C THR A 101 -1.41 -0.63 21.74
N LEU A 102 -2.16 -0.91 20.67
CA LEU A 102 -3.16 -1.97 20.62
C LEU A 102 -2.54 -3.22 19.97
N PRO A 103 -2.78 -4.41 20.52
CA PRO A 103 -2.57 -5.64 19.76
C PRO A 103 -3.46 -5.60 18.52
N VAL A 104 -2.86 -5.82 17.35
CA VAL A 104 -3.56 -5.82 16.06
C VAL A 104 -3.18 -7.05 15.25
N TYR A 105 -4.13 -7.52 14.43
CA TYR A 105 -3.85 -8.47 13.36
C TYR A 105 -3.26 -7.70 12.17
N THR A 106 -2.09 -8.12 11.70
CA THR A 106 -1.36 -7.49 10.62
C THR A 106 -1.09 -8.53 9.53
N HIS A 107 -1.91 -8.49 8.48
CA HIS A 107 -1.73 -9.21 7.22
C HIS A 107 -2.38 -8.34 6.14
N ASP A 108 -1.72 -8.19 5.00
CA ASP A 108 -2.09 -7.25 3.94
C ASP A 108 -2.30 -5.80 4.46
N GLU A 109 -3.48 -5.21 4.28
CA GLU A 109 -3.81 -3.83 4.66
C GLU A 109 -4.27 -3.67 6.12
N GLU A 110 -4.37 -4.77 6.86
CA GLU A 110 -4.98 -4.81 8.17
C GLU A 110 -4.08 -4.24 9.28
N GLY A 111 -4.71 -3.70 10.33
CA GLY A 111 -4.02 -3.06 11.44
C GLY A 111 -4.88 -2.03 12.16
N LEU A 112 -4.25 -1.04 12.78
CA LEU A 112 -4.92 0.15 13.31
C LEU A 112 -5.08 1.20 12.20
N GLN A 113 -6.32 1.50 11.84
CA GLN A 113 -6.67 2.38 10.74
C GLN A 113 -6.99 3.79 11.27
N GLY A 114 -8.21 3.98 11.78
CA GLY A 114 -8.78 5.28 12.11
C GLY A 114 -8.59 5.72 13.55
N VAL A 115 -8.42 7.03 13.75
CA VAL A 115 -8.63 7.73 15.02
C VAL A 115 -9.65 8.85 14.87
N GLY A 116 -10.68 8.84 15.71
CA GLY A 116 -11.67 9.91 15.82
C GLY A 116 -11.71 10.50 17.22
N VAL A 117 -11.99 11.80 17.33
CA VAL A 117 -12.05 12.51 18.62
C VAL A 117 -13.48 12.97 18.87
N ASP A 118 -14.03 12.62 20.03
CA ASP A 118 -15.38 13.01 20.40
C ASP A 118 -15.53 14.55 20.41
N PRO A 119 -16.60 15.13 19.86
CA PRO A 119 -16.80 16.59 19.90
C PRO A 119 -16.77 17.18 21.32
N GLY A 120 -17.05 16.37 22.36
CA GLY A 120 -16.94 16.73 23.77
C GLY A 120 -15.58 16.45 24.41
N PHE A 121 -14.51 16.19 23.63
CA PHE A 121 -13.19 15.74 24.12
C PHE A 121 -12.61 16.58 25.23
N ALA A 122 -12.78 17.91 25.17
CA ALA A 122 -12.28 18.83 26.20
C ALA A 122 -12.81 18.49 27.61
N THR A 123 -13.95 17.80 27.71
CA THR A 123 -14.55 17.35 28.97
C THR A 123 -14.43 15.85 29.18
N ASN A 124 -14.77 15.03 28.18
CA ASN A 124 -14.87 13.57 28.34
C ASN A 124 -13.57 12.82 28.02
N ARG A 125 -12.65 13.44 27.28
CA ARG A 125 -11.41 12.85 26.76
C ARG A 125 -11.63 11.53 26.00
N PHE A 126 -12.79 11.38 25.35
CA PHE A 126 -13.12 10.19 24.57
C PHE A 126 -12.52 10.24 23.17
N ILE A 127 -11.91 9.13 22.78
CA ILE A 127 -11.44 8.87 21.42
C ILE A 127 -12.03 7.57 20.90
N TYR A 128 -12.01 7.41 19.59
CA TYR A 128 -12.48 6.23 18.88
C TYR A 128 -11.35 5.71 18.01
N LEU A 129 -11.12 4.40 18.05
CA LEU A 129 -10.12 3.73 17.23
C LEU A 129 -10.81 2.64 16.41
N TYR A 130 -10.47 2.56 15.13
CA TYR A 130 -10.93 1.49 14.23
C TYR A 130 -9.75 0.60 13.83
N TYR A 131 -9.81 -0.69 14.19
CA TYR A 131 -8.67 -1.58 14.07
C TYR A 131 -9.05 -3.04 13.90
N ALA A 132 -8.10 -3.83 13.42
CA ALA A 132 -8.15 -5.28 13.33
C ALA A 132 -7.68 -5.95 14.63
N PRO A 133 -8.56 -6.42 15.54
CA PRO A 133 -8.10 -7.17 16.71
C PRO A 133 -7.50 -8.53 16.29
N PRO A 134 -6.49 -9.04 17.01
CA PRO A 134 -6.08 -10.44 16.92
C PRO A 134 -7.23 -11.34 17.36
N LEU A 135 -7.62 -12.28 16.50
CA LEU A 135 -8.63 -13.29 16.79
C LEU A 135 -8.02 -14.68 16.61
N SER A 136 -8.84 -15.69 16.35
CA SER A 136 -8.37 -17.04 15.97
C SER A 136 -7.98 -17.16 14.49
N THR A 137 -7.99 -16.05 13.74
CA THR A 137 -7.66 -16.00 12.32
C THR A 137 -6.17 -16.29 12.11
N PRO A 138 -5.79 -17.23 11.22
CA PRO A 138 -4.38 -17.53 10.97
C PRO A 138 -3.63 -16.31 10.38
N SER A 139 -2.31 -16.27 10.56
CA SER A 139 -1.44 -15.14 10.17
C SER A 139 -0.92 -15.18 8.73
N GLY A 140 -1.22 -16.25 7.97
CA GLY A 140 -0.77 -16.42 6.59
C GLY A 140 -1.89 -16.17 5.58
N ASP A 141 -1.73 -16.74 4.38
CA ASP A 141 -2.69 -16.52 3.31
C ASP A 141 -3.87 -17.51 3.37
N ALA A 142 -5.09 -17.00 3.18
CA ALA A 142 -6.27 -17.85 3.02
C ALA A 142 -6.25 -18.53 1.64
N PRO A 143 -6.75 -19.78 1.54
CA PRO A 143 -6.73 -20.46 0.26
C PRO A 143 -7.70 -19.80 -0.73
N PRO A 144 -7.27 -19.55 -1.99
CA PRO A 144 -8.10 -18.90 -3.01
C PRO A 144 -9.33 -19.76 -3.39
N THR A 145 -9.23 -21.08 -3.25
CA THR A 145 -10.32 -22.03 -3.51
C THR A 145 -10.46 -23.03 -2.37
N GLY A 146 -11.64 -23.60 -2.21
CA GLY A 146 -11.95 -24.49 -1.10
C GLY A 146 -13.44 -24.68 -0.90
N THR A 147 -13.80 -25.27 0.24
CA THR A 147 -15.20 -25.48 0.64
C THR A 147 -15.53 -24.89 2.01
N ASN A 148 -14.52 -24.38 2.74
CA ASN A 148 -14.69 -23.80 4.07
C ASN A 148 -13.57 -22.78 4.36
N TRP A 149 -13.97 -21.54 4.68
CA TRP A 149 -13.08 -20.43 5.06
C TRP A 149 -13.37 -19.90 6.46
N THR A 150 -14.14 -20.61 7.29
CA THR A 150 -14.59 -20.14 8.62
C THR A 150 -13.42 -19.75 9.54
N ALA A 151 -12.27 -20.42 9.42
CA ALA A 151 -11.07 -20.08 10.19
C ALA A 151 -10.53 -18.68 9.89
N TRP A 152 -10.86 -18.11 8.72
CA TRP A 152 -10.40 -16.82 8.24
C TRP A 152 -11.39 -15.68 8.49
N GLN A 153 -12.56 -15.97 9.05
CA GLN A 153 -13.53 -14.93 9.39
C GLN A 153 -13.08 -14.15 10.62
N GLY A 154 -13.04 -12.82 10.49
CA GLY A 154 -12.69 -11.88 11.54
C GLY A 154 -13.60 -10.66 11.53
N VAL A 155 -13.16 -9.60 12.21
CA VAL A 155 -13.83 -8.30 12.22
C VAL A 155 -12.81 -7.17 12.21
N ASN A 156 -13.16 -6.04 11.64
CA ASN A 156 -12.59 -4.74 12.00
C ASN A 156 -13.52 -4.07 13.02
N ARG A 157 -12.93 -3.47 14.06
CA ARG A 157 -13.64 -3.07 15.28
C ARG A 157 -13.49 -1.60 15.55
N LEU A 158 -14.62 -0.91 15.71
CA LEU A 158 -14.71 0.42 16.28
C LEU A 158 -14.81 0.31 17.80
N SER A 159 -13.83 0.84 18.52
CA SER A 159 -13.83 0.90 19.98
C SER A 159 -13.66 2.33 20.48
N ARG A 160 -14.33 2.66 21.58
CA ARG A 160 -14.15 3.91 22.31
C ARG A 160 -13.19 3.72 23.47
N PHE A 161 -12.29 4.67 23.66
CA PHE A 161 -11.36 4.74 24.79
C PHE A 161 -11.42 6.13 25.45
N THR A 162 -10.85 6.24 26.65
CA THR A 162 -10.56 7.51 27.32
C THR A 162 -9.05 7.74 27.36
N VAL A 163 -8.62 8.97 27.09
CA VAL A 163 -7.22 9.39 27.26
C VAL A 163 -7.04 9.97 28.66
N ASN A 164 -6.04 9.50 29.41
CA ASN A 164 -5.73 10.00 30.75
C ASN A 164 -5.19 11.44 30.71
N ALA A 165 -5.12 12.08 31.88
CA ALA A 165 -4.59 13.45 32.01
C ALA A 165 -3.10 13.56 31.64
N ASN A 166 -2.33 12.48 31.81
CA ASN A 166 -0.93 12.37 31.39
C ASN A 166 -0.76 11.91 29.93
N TRP A 167 -1.83 11.96 29.12
CA TRP A 167 -1.83 11.59 27.71
C TRP A 167 -1.60 10.12 27.38
N THR A 168 -1.70 9.20 28.36
CA THR A 168 -1.70 7.76 28.06
C THR A 168 -3.09 7.24 27.75
N LEU A 169 -3.19 6.23 26.89
CA LEU A 169 -4.42 5.52 26.58
C LEU A 169 -4.87 4.68 27.78
N ASN A 170 -6.11 4.86 28.24
CA ASN A 170 -6.68 4.00 29.28
C ASN A 170 -7.26 2.73 28.66
N MET A 171 -6.46 1.67 28.58
CA MET A 171 -6.90 0.38 28.03
C MET A 171 -8.08 -0.25 28.78
N ALA A 172 -8.20 0.00 30.09
CA ALA A 172 -9.32 -0.51 30.89
C ALA A 172 -10.65 0.20 30.60
N SER A 173 -10.62 1.33 29.89
CA SER A 173 -11.82 2.09 29.50
C SER A 173 -12.44 1.65 28.17
N GLN A 174 -11.85 0.65 27.52
CA GLN A 174 -12.29 0.18 26.21
C GLN A 174 -13.78 -0.23 26.23
N VAL A 175 -14.53 0.30 25.28
CA VAL A 175 -15.88 -0.19 24.94
C VAL A 175 -15.93 -0.49 23.45
N ASN A 176 -16.24 -1.74 23.09
CA ASN A 176 -16.47 -2.13 21.71
C ASN A 176 -17.82 -1.57 21.26
N VAL A 177 -17.81 -0.70 20.25
CA VAL A 177 -18.99 0.01 19.77
C VAL A 177 -19.65 -0.77 18.64
N LEU A 178 -18.87 -1.16 17.63
CA LEU A 178 -19.35 -1.80 16.42
C LEU A 178 -18.27 -2.71 15.83
N ASP A 179 -18.67 -3.91 15.42
CA ASP A 179 -17.85 -4.82 14.62
C ASP A 179 -18.36 -4.82 13.17
N VAL A 180 -17.42 -4.67 12.24
CA VAL A 180 -17.61 -4.82 10.80
C VAL A 180 -16.95 -6.14 10.41
N ALA A 181 -17.67 -7.04 9.75
CA ALA A 181 -17.11 -8.33 9.34
C ALA A 181 -15.90 -8.13 8.42
N ALA A 182 -14.94 -9.06 8.47
CA ALA A 182 -13.79 -9.11 7.57
C ALA A 182 -13.45 -10.58 7.24
N ASP A 183 -13.07 -10.85 6.00
CA ASP A 183 -12.60 -12.15 5.50
C ASP A 183 -11.05 -12.09 5.36
N ARG A 184 -10.32 -12.56 6.38
CA ARG A 184 -8.87 -12.37 6.54
C ARG A 184 -8.01 -13.29 5.67
N GLY A 185 -6.70 -12.99 5.63
CA GLY A 185 -5.69 -13.79 4.93
C GLY A 185 -5.64 -13.54 3.42
N MET A 186 -6.43 -12.58 2.93
CA MET A 186 -6.36 -12.08 1.56
C MET A 186 -6.81 -10.62 1.57
N CYS A 187 -6.09 -9.81 0.82
CA CYS A 187 -6.40 -8.42 0.55
C CYS A 187 -7.80 -8.29 -0.12
N CYS A 188 -8.57 -7.21 0.03
CA CYS A 188 -8.15 -5.82 0.26
C CYS A 188 -9.26 -4.91 0.80
N HIS A 189 -8.94 -3.63 1.00
CA HIS A 189 -9.85 -2.50 1.20
C HIS A 189 -10.48 -2.47 2.60
N VAL A 190 -9.73 -1.91 3.53
CA VAL A 190 -10.16 -1.78 4.94
C VAL A 190 -10.97 -0.51 5.21
N GLY A 191 -10.82 0.54 4.41
CA GLY A 191 -11.37 1.87 4.70
C GLY A 191 -10.85 2.41 6.05
N GLY A 192 -11.77 2.87 6.90
CA GLY A 192 -11.52 2.99 8.33
C GLY A 192 -11.35 4.41 8.86
N ASP A 193 -11.78 5.43 8.11
CA ASP A 193 -11.70 6.82 8.55
C ASP A 193 -12.90 7.21 9.45
N ILE A 194 -12.72 8.17 10.36
CA ILE A 194 -13.70 8.55 11.39
C ILE A 194 -13.83 10.07 11.48
N ASP A 195 -15.05 10.60 11.31
CA ASP A 195 -15.36 12.01 11.58
C ASP A 195 -16.77 12.17 12.17
N PHE A 196 -17.14 13.40 12.55
CA PHE A 196 -18.37 13.72 13.26
C PHE A 196 -19.12 14.87 12.61
N ASP A 197 -20.44 14.74 12.52
CA ASP A 197 -21.30 15.90 12.20
C ASP A 197 -21.46 16.86 13.39
N ALA A 198 -22.09 18.02 13.14
CA ALA A 198 -22.34 19.03 14.17
C ALA A 198 -23.27 18.55 15.30
N ALA A 199 -24.04 17.47 15.09
CA ALA A 199 -24.88 16.85 16.13
C ALA A 199 -24.09 15.78 16.94
N GLY A 200 -22.83 15.55 16.61
CA GLY A 200 -21.96 14.56 17.19
C GLY A 200 -22.40 13.13 16.88
N ASN A 201 -22.95 12.88 15.69
CA ASN A 201 -23.05 11.54 15.13
C ASN A 201 -21.70 11.17 14.53
N LEU A 202 -21.24 9.95 14.81
CA LEU A 202 -20.02 9.38 14.28
C LEU A 202 -20.29 8.84 12.87
N TYR A 203 -19.42 9.20 11.94
CA TYR A 203 -19.33 8.61 10.61
C TYR A 203 -18.10 7.70 10.57
N LEU A 204 -18.25 6.51 9.98
CA LEU A 204 -17.15 5.55 9.76
C LEU A 204 -17.17 5.09 8.30
N SER A 205 -16.03 5.21 7.61
CA SER A 205 -15.87 4.60 6.28
C SER A 205 -15.38 3.16 6.44
N THR A 206 -15.86 2.28 5.56
CA THR A 206 -15.49 0.85 5.59
C THR A 206 -15.29 0.38 4.15
N GLY A 207 -14.13 -0.20 3.85
CA GLY A 207 -13.90 -0.80 2.53
C GLY A 207 -14.68 -2.09 2.34
N ASP A 208 -14.71 -2.57 1.10
CA ASP A 208 -15.55 -3.68 0.65
C ASP A 208 -15.00 -5.07 1.02
N ASP A 209 -13.79 -5.14 1.60
CA ASP A 209 -13.13 -6.38 2.01
C ASP A 209 -13.03 -7.37 0.84
N SER A 210 -12.88 -6.87 -0.38
CA SER A 210 -12.94 -7.71 -1.58
C SER A 210 -11.60 -7.72 -2.28
N ASN A 211 -11.21 -8.91 -2.69
CA ASN A 211 -10.00 -9.15 -3.44
C ASN A 211 -10.28 -8.85 -4.92
N PRO A 212 -9.62 -7.84 -5.51
CA PRO A 212 -9.81 -7.49 -6.90
C PRO A 212 -9.04 -8.41 -7.86
N PHE A 213 -8.08 -9.21 -7.38
CA PHE A 213 -7.29 -10.10 -8.22
C PHE A 213 -8.15 -11.21 -8.86
N ASP A 214 -7.71 -11.78 -9.98
CA ASP A 214 -8.47 -12.78 -10.78
C ASP A 214 -9.79 -12.26 -11.41
N SER A 215 -9.96 -10.94 -11.53
CA SER A 215 -11.05 -10.30 -12.29
C SER A 215 -10.59 -9.63 -13.60
N ALA A 216 -9.29 -9.71 -13.92
CA ALA A 216 -8.63 -8.95 -14.99
C ALA A 216 -8.78 -7.42 -14.84
N GLY A 217 -8.70 -6.93 -13.59
CA GLY A 217 -8.84 -5.51 -13.23
C GLY A 217 -10.29 -4.98 -13.23
N TYR A 218 -11.29 -5.80 -13.58
CA TYR A 218 -12.70 -5.40 -13.56
C TYR A 218 -13.39 -5.72 -12.22
N SER A 219 -14.71 -5.53 -12.12
CA SER A 219 -15.47 -5.82 -10.90
C SER A 219 -15.32 -7.28 -10.43
N PRO A 220 -14.90 -7.55 -9.17
CA PRO A 220 -14.83 -8.90 -8.61
C PRO A 220 -16.22 -9.38 -8.17
N ILE A 221 -16.88 -10.16 -9.03
CA ILE A 221 -18.23 -10.71 -8.83
C ILE A 221 -18.25 -12.24 -9.03
N ASP A 222 -17.25 -12.95 -8.51
CA ASP A 222 -17.04 -14.40 -8.74
C ASP A 222 -17.96 -15.28 -7.86
N GLU A 223 -18.99 -15.81 -8.49
CA GLU A 223 -20.03 -16.64 -7.86
C GLU A 223 -19.72 -18.15 -7.86
N ARG A 224 -18.49 -18.57 -8.24
CA ARG A 224 -18.12 -19.98 -8.15
C ARG A 224 -18.17 -20.45 -6.69
N THR A 225 -18.87 -21.54 -6.42
CA THR A 225 -19.11 -22.02 -5.04
C THR A 225 -17.86 -22.53 -4.33
N ASN A 226 -16.82 -22.91 -5.08
CA ASN A 226 -15.52 -23.31 -4.55
C ASN A 226 -14.54 -22.13 -4.43
N ARG A 227 -14.97 -20.89 -4.67
CA ARG A 227 -14.14 -19.70 -4.59
C ARG A 227 -14.23 -19.04 -3.22
N ASN A 228 -13.11 -18.54 -2.72
CA ASN A 228 -13.07 -17.75 -1.49
C ASN A 228 -14.05 -16.55 -1.60
N PRO A 229 -14.89 -16.28 -0.58
CA PRO A 229 -15.84 -15.18 -0.60
C PRO A 229 -15.26 -13.81 -0.97
N VAL A 230 -13.98 -13.54 -0.68
CA VAL A 230 -13.34 -12.24 -0.99
C VAL A 230 -13.41 -11.83 -2.47
N PHE A 231 -13.59 -12.77 -3.39
CA PHE A 231 -13.69 -12.49 -4.83
C PHE A 231 -15.08 -12.07 -5.31
N ASP A 232 -16.00 -11.81 -4.38
CA ASP A 232 -17.38 -11.45 -4.67
C ASP A 232 -17.80 -10.22 -3.86
N ALA A 233 -17.56 -9.02 -4.40
CA ALA A 233 -17.95 -7.74 -3.82
C ALA A 233 -19.47 -7.55 -3.73
N GLN A 234 -20.25 -8.42 -4.36
CA GLN A 234 -21.71 -8.42 -4.22
C GLN A 234 -22.13 -8.83 -2.81
N ARG A 235 -21.32 -9.61 -2.10
CA ARG A 235 -21.61 -10.00 -0.71
C ARG A 235 -21.48 -8.84 0.29
N SER A 236 -20.70 -7.81 -0.07
CA SER A 236 -20.28 -6.69 0.78
C SER A 236 -20.81 -5.36 0.25
N ALA A 237 -20.10 -4.68 -0.65
CA ALA A 237 -20.45 -3.36 -1.17
C ALA A 237 -21.86 -3.31 -1.76
N GLY A 238 -22.20 -4.33 -2.55
CA GLY A 238 -23.52 -4.50 -3.18
C GLY A 238 -24.61 -5.09 -2.27
N ASN A 239 -24.35 -5.31 -0.98
CA ASN A 239 -25.30 -5.92 -0.05
C ASN A 239 -25.85 -4.89 0.95
N THR A 240 -27.18 -4.72 0.98
CA THR A 240 -27.85 -3.79 1.91
C THR A 240 -27.84 -4.26 3.35
N ASN A 241 -27.53 -5.53 3.60
CA ASN A 241 -27.48 -6.16 4.91
C ASN A 241 -26.04 -6.42 5.41
N ASP A 242 -25.03 -5.83 4.76
CA ASP A 242 -23.62 -5.90 5.14
C ASP A 242 -23.08 -4.49 5.42
N LEU A 243 -22.08 -4.39 6.30
CA LEU A 243 -21.50 -3.11 6.69
C LEU A 243 -20.26 -2.73 5.88
N ARG A 244 -19.70 -3.62 5.07
CA ARG A 244 -18.50 -3.38 4.25
C ARG A 244 -18.83 -2.65 2.95
N GLY A 245 -17.94 -1.79 2.46
CA GLY A 245 -18.13 -0.96 1.26
C GLY A 245 -19.19 0.13 1.45
N LYS A 246 -19.13 0.82 2.61
CA LYS A 246 -20.15 1.74 3.14
C LYS A 246 -19.53 2.99 3.78
N ILE A 247 -20.38 4.00 3.94
CA ILE A 247 -20.22 5.05 4.96
C ILE A 247 -21.35 4.82 5.98
N LEU A 248 -20.95 4.52 7.22
CA LEU A 248 -21.85 4.27 8.33
C LEU A 248 -22.07 5.56 9.13
N ARG A 249 -23.26 5.73 9.72
CA ARG A 249 -23.58 6.85 10.61
C ARG A 249 -24.32 6.37 11.85
N ILE A 250 -23.72 6.57 13.01
CA ILE A 250 -24.26 6.13 14.31
C ILE A 250 -24.16 7.24 15.35
N LYS A 251 -24.98 7.19 16.40
CA LYS A 251 -24.82 8.03 17.60
C LYS A 251 -24.28 7.19 18.75
N VAL A 252 -23.01 7.39 19.11
CA VAL A 252 -22.45 6.71 20.28
C VAL A 252 -23.00 7.35 21.55
N ASN A 253 -23.56 6.51 22.42
CA ASN A 253 -24.13 6.89 23.69
C ASN A 253 -23.03 6.99 24.77
N ALA A 254 -23.32 7.67 25.88
CA ALA A 254 -22.36 7.86 26.97
C ALA A 254 -21.83 6.53 27.56
N ASN A 255 -22.62 5.46 27.53
CA ASN A 255 -22.19 4.11 27.98
C ASN A 255 -21.37 3.34 26.93
N GLY A 256 -21.18 3.88 25.72
CA GLY A 256 -20.41 3.27 24.63
C GLY A 256 -21.21 2.32 23.73
N THR A 257 -22.49 2.04 24.05
CA THR A 257 -23.43 1.52 23.05
C THR A 257 -23.72 2.59 22.00
N TYR A 258 -24.35 2.25 20.88
CA TYR A 258 -24.81 3.24 19.90
C TYR A 258 -26.31 3.18 19.65
N SER A 259 -26.84 4.25 19.08
CA SER A 259 -28.20 4.36 18.54
C SER A 259 -28.15 4.78 17.07
N ILE A 260 -29.24 4.54 16.33
CA ILE A 260 -29.35 4.89 14.92
C ILE A 260 -29.95 6.30 14.79
N PRO A 261 -29.21 7.27 14.23
CA PRO A 261 -29.76 8.59 13.90
C PRO A 261 -30.82 8.49 12.80
N ALA A 262 -31.81 9.40 12.84
CA ALA A 262 -32.76 9.51 11.75
C ALA A 262 -32.08 9.98 10.45
N GLY A 263 -32.62 9.55 9.30
CA GLY A 263 -32.13 9.96 7.99
C GLY A 263 -30.91 9.17 7.48
N ASN A 264 -30.68 7.95 7.97
CA ASN A 264 -29.84 6.97 7.28
C ASN A 264 -30.59 6.37 6.08
N LEU A 265 -29.86 5.67 5.20
CA LEU A 265 -30.42 5.12 3.95
C LEU A 265 -31.58 4.15 4.19
N PHE A 266 -31.48 3.36 5.25
CA PHE A 266 -32.51 2.42 5.65
C PHE A 266 -33.04 2.76 7.05
N ALA A 267 -34.36 2.80 7.19
CA ALA A 267 -34.99 3.00 8.49
C ALA A 267 -34.82 1.75 9.38
N PRO A 268 -34.66 1.88 10.71
CA PRO A 268 -34.65 0.74 11.62
C PRO A 268 -35.87 -0.17 11.42
N GLY A 269 -35.63 -1.48 11.32
CA GLY A 269 -36.66 -2.49 11.09
C GLY A 269 -36.99 -2.76 9.61
N THR A 270 -36.35 -2.06 8.67
CA THR A 270 -36.46 -2.38 7.24
C THR A 270 -35.87 -3.77 6.98
N ALA A 271 -36.65 -4.67 6.38
CA ALA A 271 -36.24 -6.05 6.16
C ALA A 271 -35.02 -6.16 5.25
N ASN A 272 -34.09 -7.07 5.60
CA ASN A 272 -32.85 -7.34 4.86
C ASN A 272 -31.96 -6.11 4.67
N THR A 273 -31.88 -5.24 5.67
CA THR A 273 -31.03 -4.05 5.63
C THR A 273 -30.35 -3.78 6.96
N ARG A 274 -29.23 -3.05 6.91
CA ARG A 274 -28.55 -2.49 8.08
C ARG A 274 -28.86 -1.01 8.24
N PRO A 275 -29.52 -0.58 9.33
CA PRO A 275 -29.89 0.82 9.53
C PRO A 275 -28.71 1.75 9.85
N GLU A 276 -27.51 1.21 10.08
CA GLU A 276 -26.27 1.97 10.24
C GLU A 276 -25.81 2.64 8.94
N ILE A 277 -26.24 2.12 7.79
CA ILE A 277 -25.78 2.56 6.46
C ILE A 277 -26.33 3.96 6.15
N TYR A 278 -25.44 4.94 6.03
CA TYR A 278 -25.76 6.26 5.50
C TYR A 278 -25.59 6.30 3.99
N ALA A 279 -24.48 5.77 3.48
CA ALA A 279 -24.25 5.57 2.05
C ALA A 279 -23.61 4.21 1.77
N MET A 280 -23.87 3.66 0.59
CA MET A 280 -23.38 2.34 0.18
C MET A 280 -22.84 2.33 -1.24
N GLY A 281 -22.22 1.21 -1.64
CA GLY A 281 -21.75 0.99 -3.00
C GLY A 281 -20.42 1.68 -3.26
N PHE A 282 -19.49 1.57 -2.32
CA PHE A 282 -18.10 2.01 -2.43
C PHE A 282 -17.17 0.80 -2.44
N ARG A 283 -16.03 0.88 -3.13
CA ARG A 283 -14.98 -0.16 -3.12
C ARG A 283 -14.05 0.04 -1.94
N ASN A 284 -13.35 1.18 -1.90
CA ASN A 284 -12.45 1.55 -0.82
C ASN A 284 -12.59 3.06 -0.52
N PRO A 285 -13.62 3.46 0.25
CA PRO A 285 -13.79 4.83 0.69
C PRO A 285 -12.75 5.17 1.77
N PHE A 286 -11.48 5.26 1.37
CA PHE A 286 -10.35 5.12 2.30
C PHE A 286 -10.25 6.29 3.28
N ARG A 287 -10.56 7.51 2.80
CA ARG A 287 -10.55 8.73 3.61
C ARG A 287 -11.76 9.58 3.29
N MET A 288 -12.34 10.17 4.33
CA MET A 288 -13.52 11.02 4.24
C MET A 288 -13.52 12.13 5.29
N SER A 289 -14.27 13.19 5.03
CA SER A 289 -14.57 14.21 6.04
C SER A 289 -16.03 14.59 6.01
N VAL A 290 -16.54 15.03 7.17
CA VAL A 290 -17.88 15.58 7.31
C VAL A 290 -17.78 17.09 7.46
N ASP A 291 -18.29 17.82 6.48
CA ASP A 291 -18.42 19.26 6.61
C ASP A 291 -19.53 19.59 7.61
N LYS A 292 -19.13 19.91 8.84
CA LYS A 292 -20.03 20.21 9.98
C LYS A 292 -21.06 21.29 9.68
N THR A 293 -20.79 22.22 8.76
CA THR A 293 -21.74 23.29 8.42
C THR A 293 -22.90 22.79 7.58
N THR A 294 -22.65 21.89 6.63
CA THR A 294 -23.67 21.40 5.68
C THR A 294 -24.15 19.98 5.96
N GLY A 295 -23.40 19.20 6.74
CA GLY A 295 -23.60 17.77 6.96
C GLY A 295 -23.23 16.90 5.75
N HIS A 296 -22.59 17.46 4.72
CA HIS A 296 -22.15 16.70 3.56
C HIS A 296 -20.86 15.93 3.86
N VAL A 297 -20.74 14.73 3.29
CA VAL A 297 -19.52 13.91 3.39
C VAL A 297 -18.74 14.03 2.08
N TYR A 298 -17.45 14.33 2.16
CA TYR A 298 -16.53 14.27 1.03
C TYR A 298 -15.65 13.04 1.21
N VAL A 299 -15.53 12.21 0.18
CA VAL A 299 -14.83 10.91 0.27
C VAL A 299 -14.05 10.65 -1.02
N GLY A 300 -12.82 10.14 -0.87
CA GLY A 300 -12.09 9.50 -1.98
C GLY A 300 -12.44 8.02 -2.02
N ASP A 301 -12.84 7.51 -3.18
CA ASP A 301 -13.14 6.09 -3.40
C ASP A 301 -12.31 5.55 -4.56
N TYR A 302 -11.60 4.46 -4.30
CA TYR A 302 -10.87 3.73 -5.32
C TYR A 302 -11.85 2.98 -6.21
N GLY A 303 -11.45 2.70 -7.44
CA GLY A 303 -12.26 1.99 -8.42
C GLY A 303 -11.51 0.82 -9.02
N PRO A 304 -11.93 0.32 -10.19
CA PRO A 304 -11.27 -0.80 -10.87
C PRO A 304 -9.86 -0.46 -11.36
N ASP A 305 -9.12 -1.50 -11.76
CA ASP A 305 -7.71 -1.43 -12.15
C ASP A 305 -7.48 -1.86 -13.63
N ALA A 306 -8.55 -2.10 -14.38
CA ALA A 306 -8.48 -2.61 -15.76
C ALA A 306 -7.79 -1.61 -16.71
N GLY A 307 -6.73 -2.02 -17.40
CA GLY A 307 -6.00 -1.13 -18.34
C GLY A 307 -6.78 -0.68 -19.57
N SER A 308 -7.95 -1.26 -19.88
CA SER A 308 -8.79 -0.82 -21.01
C SER A 308 -10.28 -1.14 -20.83
N THR A 309 -11.15 -0.34 -21.46
CA THR A 309 -12.59 -0.61 -21.49
C THR A 309 -12.91 -1.77 -22.41
N ASN A 310 -13.76 -2.67 -21.93
CA ASN A 310 -14.33 -3.77 -22.71
C ASN A 310 -15.85 -3.72 -22.66
N ALA A 311 -16.47 -3.53 -23.84
CA ALA A 311 -17.92 -3.38 -23.98
C ALA A 311 -18.74 -4.57 -23.44
N ASN A 312 -18.13 -5.76 -23.35
CA ASN A 312 -18.74 -6.99 -22.82
C ASN A 312 -18.34 -7.30 -21.38
N ARG A 313 -17.55 -6.44 -20.72
CA ARG A 313 -17.10 -6.64 -19.33
C ARG A 313 -17.32 -5.42 -18.44
N GLY A 314 -16.74 -4.27 -18.79
CA GLY A 314 -16.77 -3.06 -17.96
C GLY A 314 -15.80 -1.99 -18.44
N PRO A 315 -15.77 -0.83 -17.76
CA PRO A 315 -14.86 0.26 -18.05
C PRO A 315 -13.41 -0.05 -17.66
N SER A 316 -12.48 0.73 -18.22
CA SER A 316 -11.09 0.89 -17.75
C SER A 316 -11.03 1.45 -16.33
N GLY A 317 -9.83 1.37 -15.72
CA GLY A 317 -9.50 1.88 -14.40
C GLY A 317 -9.90 3.35 -14.26
N GLN A 318 -10.67 3.65 -13.23
CA GLN A 318 -11.10 5.01 -12.91
C GLN A 318 -11.46 5.11 -11.44
N VAL A 319 -11.27 6.28 -10.86
CA VAL A 319 -11.46 6.51 -9.42
C VAL A 319 -12.23 7.81 -9.17
N GLU A 320 -12.70 7.99 -7.94
CA GLU A 320 -13.74 8.97 -7.65
C GLU A 320 -13.45 9.82 -6.41
N PHE A 321 -13.73 11.12 -6.51
CA PHE A 321 -14.13 11.91 -5.35
C PHE A 321 -15.66 12.03 -5.35
N ASN A 322 -16.26 11.65 -4.23
CA ASN A 322 -17.70 11.67 -4.04
C ASN A 322 -18.10 12.71 -3.00
N ARG A 323 -19.22 13.41 -3.27
CA ARG A 323 -19.85 14.39 -2.38
C ARG A 323 -21.23 13.89 -1.96
N VAL A 324 -21.31 13.28 -0.79
CA VAL A 324 -22.52 12.68 -0.24
C VAL A 324 -23.37 13.73 0.47
N THR A 325 -24.29 14.31 -0.28
CA THR A 325 -25.21 15.35 0.22
C THR A 325 -26.46 14.79 0.91
N SER A 326 -26.76 13.51 0.69
CA SER A 326 -27.88 12.77 1.28
C SER A 326 -27.61 11.26 1.19
N PRO A 327 -28.28 10.42 1.99
CA PRO A 327 -28.14 8.97 1.91
C PRO A 327 -28.36 8.42 0.50
N GLY A 328 -27.56 7.45 0.06
CA GLY A 328 -27.69 6.87 -1.29
C GLY A 328 -26.75 5.71 -1.60
N ASN A 329 -26.91 5.15 -2.80
CA ASN A 329 -26.04 4.12 -3.38
C ASN A 329 -25.11 4.76 -4.44
N TYR A 330 -23.82 4.46 -4.37
CA TYR A 330 -22.76 5.02 -5.22
C TYR A 330 -22.23 4.02 -6.26
N GLY A 331 -22.84 2.83 -6.35
CA GLY A 331 -22.84 2.02 -7.55
C GLY A 331 -21.97 0.77 -7.51
N TRP A 332 -20.83 0.78 -6.81
CA TRP A 332 -19.93 -0.39 -6.75
C TRP A 332 -20.64 -1.61 -6.14
N PRO A 333 -20.47 -2.83 -6.69
CA PRO A 333 -19.56 -3.24 -7.78
C PRO A 333 -20.17 -3.23 -9.19
N TYR A 334 -21.33 -2.60 -9.38
CA TYR A 334 -22.12 -2.72 -10.63
C TYR A 334 -21.99 -1.51 -11.56
N CYS A 335 -21.76 -0.34 -10.97
CA CYS A 335 -21.73 0.96 -11.63
C CYS A 335 -20.59 1.79 -11.06
N THR A 336 -20.02 2.66 -11.89
CA THR A 336 -18.96 3.61 -11.49
C THR A 336 -19.06 4.87 -12.36
N GLY A 337 -18.33 5.91 -11.96
CA GLY A 337 -18.17 7.15 -12.70
C GLY A 337 -19.49 7.87 -12.85
N THR A 338 -19.86 8.25 -14.07
CA THR A 338 -21.11 8.96 -14.33
C THR A 338 -22.32 8.05 -14.56
N ASN A 339 -22.20 6.74 -14.28
CA ASN A 339 -23.22 5.72 -14.50
C ASN A 339 -23.73 5.66 -15.96
N THR A 340 -22.86 5.99 -16.91
CA THR A 340 -23.15 5.82 -18.33
C THR A 340 -23.08 4.34 -18.71
N THR A 341 -23.65 3.96 -19.85
CA THR A 341 -23.60 2.57 -20.34
C THR A 341 -22.16 2.05 -20.54
N SER A 342 -21.22 2.91 -20.91
CA SER A 342 -19.80 2.57 -21.03
C SER A 342 -19.12 2.33 -19.68
N GLU A 343 -19.58 3.00 -18.63
CA GLU A 343 -19.06 2.89 -17.26
C GLU A 343 -19.84 1.88 -16.39
N THR A 344 -20.74 1.13 -17.02
CA THR A 344 -21.55 0.11 -16.34
C THR A 344 -20.98 -1.29 -16.60
N TYR A 345 -20.83 -2.10 -15.55
CA TYR A 345 -20.37 -3.48 -15.69
C TYR A 345 -21.43 -4.38 -16.32
N ASN A 346 -20.95 -5.41 -17.00
CA ASN A 346 -21.74 -6.55 -17.41
C ASN A 346 -21.76 -7.57 -16.27
N GLU A 347 -22.89 -8.26 -16.10
CA GLU A 347 -22.86 -9.53 -15.38
C GLU A 347 -21.86 -10.47 -16.07
N TRP A 348 -21.08 -11.23 -15.30
CA TRP A 348 -19.97 -12.00 -15.83
C TRP A 348 -19.98 -13.44 -15.34
N THR A 349 -19.81 -14.38 -16.28
CA THR A 349 -19.65 -15.79 -15.94
C THR A 349 -18.17 -16.11 -15.71
N PHE A 350 -17.73 -16.27 -14.46
CA PHE A 350 -16.34 -16.59 -14.15
C PHE A 350 -15.94 -18.04 -14.50
N PRO A 351 -14.66 -18.30 -14.85
CA PRO A 351 -13.55 -17.34 -14.93
C PRO A 351 -13.53 -16.54 -16.24
N ASP A 352 -13.81 -17.18 -17.38
CA ASP A 352 -13.44 -16.66 -18.71
C ASP A 352 -14.59 -16.04 -19.51
N GLY A 353 -15.79 -15.96 -18.93
CA GLY A 353 -16.98 -15.44 -19.58
C GLY A 353 -17.94 -16.55 -20.04
N PRO A 354 -18.95 -16.20 -20.84
CA PRO A 354 -19.16 -14.89 -21.48
C PRO A 354 -19.66 -13.81 -20.51
N GLY A 355 -19.58 -12.56 -20.98
CA GLY A 355 -20.29 -11.42 -20.39
C GLY A 355 -21.75 -11.41 -20.82
N ASN A 356 -22.61 -11.05 -19.88
CA ASN A 356 -24.07 -11.02 -20.02
C ASN A 356 -24.57 -9.57 -20.07
N ALA A 357 -25.83 -9.33 -19.69
CA ALA A 357 -26.43 -8.00 -19.72
C ALA A 357 -25.70 -7.03 -18.77
N LYS A 358 -25.75 -5.74 -19.11
CA LYS A 358 -25.29 -4.66 -18.22
C LYS A 358 -26.25 -4.48 -17.05
N PHE A 359 -25.71 -4.13 -15.88
CA PHE A 359 -26.51 -3.82 -14.71
C PHE A 359 -27.36 -2.56 -14.90
N ASN A 360 -28.50 -2.47 -14.21
CA ASN A 360 -29.40 -1.33 -14.31
C ASN A 360 -29.06 -0.23 -13.28
N CYS A 361 -28.09 0.62 -13.57
CA CYS A 361 -27.66 1.66 -12.63
C CYS A 361 -28.78 2.64 -12.23
N THR A 362 -29.63 3.05 -13.18
CA THR A 362 -30.67 4.07 -12.93
C THR A 362 -31.93 3.51 -12.28
N GLY A 363 -32.28 2.26 -12.56
CA GLY A 363 -33.43 1.57 -11.95
C GLY A 363 -33.10 0.77 -10.69
N GLY A 364 -31.82 0.69 -10.31
CA GLY A 364 -31.33 -0.14 -9.21
C GLY A 364 -30.70 -1.44 -9.73
N PRO A 365 -29.37 -1.63 -9.54
CA PRO A 365 -28.73 -2.89 -9.88
C PRO A 365 -29.34 -4.06 -9.12
N THR A 366 -29.37 -5.22 -9.75
CA THR A 366 -29.81 -6.46 -9.12
C THR A 366 -28.60 -7.20 -8.56
N ASN A 367 -28.65 -7.54 -7.28
CA ASN A 367 -27.68 -8.42 -6.64
C ASN A 367 -28.25 -9.83 -6.55
N ASN A 368 -27.83 -10.67 -7.50
CA ASN A 368 -28.24 -12.06 -7.66
C ASN A 368 -27.24 -13.07 -7.07
N SER A 369 -26.16 -12.61 -6.43
CA SER A 369 -25.20 -13.50 -5.76
C SER A 369 -25.90 -14.37 -4.73
N PHE A 370 -25.57 -15.66 -4.72
CA PHE A 370 -26.02 -16.59 -3.68
C PHE A 370 -25.51 -16.21 -2.27
N ARG A 371 -24.52 -15.31 -2.19
CA ARG A 371 -23.99 -14.74 -0.95
C ARG A 371 -24.72 -13.47 -0.50
N ASN A 372 -25.69 -12.96 -1.27
CA ASN A 372 -26.48 -11.79 -0.90
C ASN A 372 -27.46 -12.13 0.24
N THR A 373 -27.34 -11.40 1.34
CA THR A 373 -28.25 -11.49 2.50
C THR A 373 -29.16 -10.27 2.63
N GLY A 374 -29.05 -9.33 1.68
CA GLY A 374 -29.77 -8.08 1.61
C GLY A 374 -30.95 -8.09 0.65
N GLN A 375 -31.31 -6.91 0.18
CA GLN A 375 -32.32 -6.72 -0.85
C GLN A 375 -31.75 -7.15 -2.21
N THR A 376 -32.59 -7.80 -3.01
CA THR A 376 -32.21 -8.24 -4.36
C THR A 376 -32.08 -7.07 -5.33
N THR A 377 -32.90 -6.03 -5.19
CA THR A 377 -32.81 -4.81 -5.99
C THR A 377 -32.31 -3.68 -5.12
N LEU A 378 -31.20 -3.07 -5.50
CA LEU A 378 -30.57 -1.99 -4.75
C LEU A 378 -31.22 -0.64 -5.06
N PRO A 379 -31.03 0.38 -4.20
CA PRO A 379 -31.31 1.76 -4.59
C PRO A 379 -30.54 2.14 -5.87
N ALA A 380 -31.12 3.03 -6.68
CA ALA A 380 -30.47 3.53 -7.89
C ALA A 380 -29.09 4.12 -7.57
N ALA A 381 -28.11 3.80 -8.43
CA ALA A 381 -26.75 4.29 -8.31
C ALA A 381 -26.69 5.78 -8.65
N ARG A 382 -25.91 6.53 -7.88
CA ARG A 382 -25.65 7.96 -8.08
C ARG A 382 -24.33 8.15 -8.80
N PRO A 383 -24.23 9.13 -9.70
CA PRO A 383 -22.98 9.41 -10.38
C PRO A 383 -21.96 10.02 -9.42
N ALA A 384 -20.68 9.78 -9.70
CA ALA A 384 -19.55 10.40 -9.05
C ALA A 384 -19.62 11.92 -9.18
N TRP A 385 -19.11 12.64 -8.16
CA TRP A 385 -19.00 14.09 -8.23
C TRP A 385 -17.82 14.53 -9.10
N ILE A 386 -16.65 13.94 -8.85
CA ILE A 386 -15.48 14.02 -9.72
C ILE A 386 -15.04 12.59 -9.98
N ARG A 387 -15.04 12.18 -11.24
CA ARG A 387 -14.32 10.99 -11.68
C ARG A 387 -13.05 11.42 -12.39
N TYR A 388 -12.02 10.59 -12.34
CA TYR A 388 -10.82 10.80 -13.14
C TYR A 388 -10.15 9.48 -13.50
N ALA A 389 -9.17 9.58 -14.41
CA ALA A 389 -8.64 8.46 -15.18
C ALA A 389 -9.69 7.81 -16.11
N GLY A 390 -9.43 6.60 -16.56
CA GLY A 390 -10.26 5.90 -17.54
C GLY A 390 -10.40 6.60 -18.89
N ASP A 391 -11.37 6.16 -19.68
CA ASP A 391 -11.54 6.59 -21.07
C ASP A 391 -11.83 8.09 -21.26
N ALA A 392 -12.42 8.74 -20.25
CA ALA A 392 -12.68 10.18 -20.33
C ALA A 392 -11.51 11.03 -19.83
N GLY A 393 -10.46 10.39 -19.32
CA GLY A 393 -9.28 11.04 -18.80
C GLY A 393 -9.50 11.75 -17.48
N THR A 394 -8.55 12.61 -17.16
CA THR A 394 -8.45 13.27 -15.87
C THR A 394 -8.69 14.79 -16.05
N PRO A 395 -9.31 15.49 -15.06
CA PRO A 395 -9.24 16.95 -15.00
C PRO A 395 -7.80 17.44 -15.24
N PRO A 396 -7.54 18.37 -16.18
CA PRO A 396 -6.19 18.77 -16.55
C PRO A 396 -5.32 19.18 -15.36
N GLU A 397 -5.92 19.79 -14.34
CA GLU A 397 -5.27 20.26 -13.14
C GLU A 397 -4.67 19.12 -12.30
N PHE A 398 -5.25 17.92 -12.34
CA PHE A 398 -4.77 16.74 -11.60
C PHE A 398 -3.54 16.07 -12.25
N GLY A 399 -3.17 16.47 -13.48
CA GLY A 399 -2.08 15.84 -14.21
C GLY A 399 -2.36 14.38 -14.59
N GLY A 400 -1.31 13.60 -14.85
CA GLY A 400 -1.40 12.15 -15.10
C GLY A 400 -0.69 11.32 -14.01
N GLY A 401 -0.82 10.00 -14.07
CA GLY A 401 -0.21 9.05 -13.11
C GLY A 401 -1.25 8.31 -12.27
N SER A 402 -0.82 7.87 -11.08
CA SER A 402 -1.56 7.02 -10.13
C SER A 402 -3.03 7.38 -9.89
N GLU A 403 -3.83 6.40 -9.46
CA GLU A 403 -5.28 6.50 -9.24
C GLU A 403 -5.64 6.30 -7.76
N SER A 404 -5.22 7.21 -6.87
CA SER A 404 -5.27 7.00 -5.42
C SER A 404 -5.92 8.16 -4.64
N PRO A 405 -7.26 8.34 -4.68
CA PRO A 405 -7.94 9.45 -4.03
C PRO A 405 -8.05 9.28 -2.51
N MET A 406 -7.72 10.33 -1.74
CA MET A 406 -7.62 10.31 -0.28
C MET A 406 -8.61 11.26 0.43
N GLY A 407 -9.67 11.71 -0.25
CA GLY A 407 -10.63 12.65 0.34
C GLY A 407 -9.99 13.97 0.85
N GLY A 408 -10.52 14.53 1.94
CA GLY A 408 -9.98 15.70 2.63
C GLY A 408 -11.05 16.66 3.19
N PRO A 409 -10.67 17.74 3.92
CA PRO A 409 -11.62 18.59 4.64
C PRO A 409 -12.13 19.77 3.81
N VAL A 410 -13.23 20.36 4.26
CA VAL A 410 -13.73 21.66 3.78
C VAL A 410 -13.28 22.76 4.73
N TYR A 411 -12.69 23.84 4.20
CA TYR A 411 -12.34 24.99 5.03
C TYR A 411 -13.58 25.82 5.40
N ARG A 412 -13.70 26.14 6.69
CA ARG A 412 -14.76 27.01 7.23
C ARG A 412 -14.12 28.15 8.01
N TYR A 413 -14.19 29.34 7.44
CA TYR A 413 -13.67 30.57 8.02
C TYR A 413 -14.46 30.95 9.27
N ASN A 414 -13.72 31.29 10.32
CA ASN A 414 -14.29 31.80 11.57
C ASN A 414 -13.62 33.14 11.92
N ALA A 415 -14.37 34.24 11.74
CA ALA A 415 -13.91 35.58 12.07
C ALA A 415 -13.56 35.76 13.56
N SER A 416 -14.18 34.97 14.45
CA SER A 416 -13.94 35.01 15.89
C SER A 416 -12.72 34.20 16.32
N ASN A 417 -12.12 33.41 15.42
CA ASN A 417 -10.92 32.66 15.71
C ASN A 417 -9.74 33.64 15.89
N PRO A 418 -9.10 33.70 17.07
CA PRO A 418 -8.03 34.66 17.35
C PRO A 418 -6.71 34.31 16.66
N SER A 419 -6.59 33.11 16.06
CA SER A 419 -5.39 32.70 15.33
C SER A 419 -5.05 33.70 14.23
N THR A 420 -3.80 34.16 14.24
CA THR A 420 -3.24 35.05 13.21
C THR A 420 -2.76 34.29 11.98
N THR A 421 -2.66 32.96 12.05
CA THR A 421 -2.23 32.10 10.95
C THR A 421 -3.36 31.29 10.31
N LYS A 422 -4.61 31.52 10.72
CA LYS A 422 -5.79 30.93 10.08
C LYS A 422 -5.87 31.35 8.63
N PHE A 423 -6.39 30.48 7.77
CA PHE A 423 -6.58 30.82 6.36
C PHE A 423 -7.59 31.99 6.20
N PRO A 424 -7.47 32.81 5.16
CA PRO A 424 -8.36 33.95 4.98
C PRO A 424 -9.75 33.51 4.53
N GLN A 425 -10.73 34.43 4.64
CA GLN A 425 -12.12 34.19 4.26
C GLN A 425 -12.28 33.76 2.78
N SER A 426 -11.31 34.07 1.91
CA SER A 426 -11.32 33.64 0.51
C SER A 426 -11.31 32.12 0.32
N PHE A 427 -10.92 31.34 1.32
CA PHE A 427 -10.98 29.87 1.27
C PHE A 427 -12.33 29.30 1.72
N GLU A 428 -13.29 30.13 2.17
CA GLU A 428 -14.56 29.67 2.72
C GLU A 428 -15.28 28.69 1.78
N GLY A 429 -15.51 27.48 2.28
CA GLY A 429 -16.24 26.42 1.58
C GLY A 429 -15.44 25.65 0.53
N GLN A 430 -14.14 25.91 0.38
CA GLN A 430 -13.29 25.10 -0.52
C GLN A 430 -13.01 23.72 0.10
N PHE A 431 -13.15 22.69 -0.73
CA PHE A 431 -12.79 21.30 -0.40
C PHE A 431 -11.33 21.05 -0.76
N PHE A 432 -10.51 20.61 0.19
CA PHE A 432 -9.10 20.29 -0.05
C PHE A 432 -8.98 18.81 -0.40
N ALA A 433 -8.95 18.50 -1.69
CA ALA A 433 -8.77 17.14 -2.18
C ALA A 433 -7.30 16.72 -2.05
N GLY A 434 -7.04 15.56 -1.46
CA GLY A 434 -5.73 14.90 -1.41
C GLY A 434 -5.66 13.69 -2.34
N GLU A 435 -4.49 13.47 -2.91
CA GLU A 435 -4.20 12.30 -3.72
C GLU A 435 -2.84 11.72 -3.30
N LEU A 436 -2.82 10.41 -3.05
CA LEU A 436 -1.67 9.69 -2.49
C LEU A 436 -0.55 9.55 -3.53
N GLY A 437 -0.81 8.87 -4.64
CA GLY A 437 0.23 8.35 -5.54
C GLY A 437 0.91 9.41 -6.42
N ARG A 438 0.15 10.44 -6.82
CA ARG A 438 0.60 11.68 -7.50
C ARG A 438 1.03 12.77 -6.51
N GLY A 439 0.70 12.63 -5.23
CA GLY A 439 1.29 13.43 -4.16
C GLY A 439 0.89 14.90 -4.18
N TRP A 440 -0.40 15.21 -4.34
CA TRP A 440 -0.87 16.60 -4.37
C TRP A 440 -2.01 16.88 -3.40
N ILE A 441 -2.16 18.17 -3.07
CA ILE A 441 -3.34 18.75 -2.43
C ILE A 441 -3.92 19.81 -3.39
N LYS A 442 -5.22 19.74 -3.65
CA LYS A 442 -5.93 20.67 -4.54
C LYS A 442 -7.18 21.23 -3.89
N PRO A 443 -7.22 22.54 -3.63
CA PRO A 443 -8.43 23.20 -3.18
C PRO A 443 -9.41 23.29 -4.35
N ILE A 444 -10.61 22.79 -4.14
CA ILE A 444 -11.68 22.73 -5.12
C ILE A 444 -12.80 23.63 -4.65
N HIS A 445 -13.12 24.64 -5.46
CA HIS A 445 -14.29 25.47 -5.26
C HIS A 445 -15.55 24.63 -5.56
N VAL A 446 -16.54 24.67 -4.66
CA VAL A 446 -17.86 24.06 -4.90
C VAL A 446 -18.80 25.17 -5.31
N ASN A 447 -19.28 25.12 -6.56
CA ASN A 447 -20.23 26.10 -7.07
C ASN A 447 -21.53 26.06 -6.25
N THR A 448 -22.31 27.14 -6.31
CA THR A 448 -23.58 27.25 -5.57
C THR A 448 -24.60 26.13 -5.86
N ASP A 449 -24.53 25.53 -7.05
CA ASP A 449 -25.38 24.40 -7.45
C ASP A 449 -24.81 23.04 -7.02
N GLY A 450 -23.64 23.03 -6.37
CA GLY A 450 -22.93 21.82 -5.96
C GLY A 450 -22.00 21.24 -7.02
N SER A 451 -21.93 21.82 -8.23
CA SER A 451 -20.99 21.39 -9.27
C SER A 451 -19.54 21.76 -8.93
N VAL A 452 -18.60 21.11 -9.61
CA VAL A 452 -17.17 21.34 -9.47
C VAL A 452 -16.82 22.70 -10.08
N GLY A 453 -16.24 23.59 -9.27
CA GLY A 453 -15.72 24.88 -9.70
C GLY A 453 -14.23 24.82 -10.04
N THR A 454 -13.53 25.91 -9.79
CA THR A 454 -12.07 25.99 -9.97
C THR A 454 -11.34 24.96 -9.12
N ILE A 455 -10.36 24.28 -9.72
CA ILE A 455 -9.42 23.38 -9.07
C ILE A 455 -8.07 24.09 -8.99
N ASP A 456 -7.69 24.55 -7.81
CA ASP A 456 -6.44 25.28 -7.59
C ASP A 456 -5.30 24.35 -7.19
N THR A 457 -4.07 24.87 -7.24
CA THR A 457 -2.88 24.19 -6.71
C THR A 457 -2.56 24.71 -5.31
N PHE A 458 -2.39 23.81 -4.35
CA PHE A 458 -1.87 24.14 -3.02
C PHE A 458 -0.34 23.97 -2.99
N PRO A 459 0.42 24.81 -2.25
CA PRO A 459 1.89 24.71 -2.17
C PRO A 459 2.37 23.56 -1.27
N TRP A 460 1.91 22.34 -1.56
CA TRP A 460 2.32 21.11 -0.91
C TRP A 460 3.70 20.67 -1.43
N VAL A 461 4.63 20.36 -0.52
CA VAL A 461 5.99 19.86 -0.87
C VAL A 461 6.32 18.49 -0.25
N GLY A 462 5.34 17.81 0.36
CA GLY A 462 5.51 16.44 0.85
C GLY A 462 5.42 15.39 -0.26
N LYS A 463 5.22 14.12 0.11
CA LYS A 463 5.29 12.97 -0.81
C LYS A 463 3.92 12.38 -1.12
N GLN A 464 3.29 11.74 -0.14
CA GLN A 464 2.07 10.97 -0.33
C GLN A 464 1.07 11.37 0.74
N VAL A 465 0.07 12.15 0.37
CA VAL A 465 -0.92 12.66 1.32
C VAL A 465 -1.74 11.50 1.86
N MET A 466 -1.64 11.22 3.16
CA MET A 466 -2.32 10.09 3.79
C MET A 466 -3.62 10.50 4.46
N ASP A 467 -3.64 11.64 5.15
CA ASP A 467 -4.82 12.19 5.80
C ASP A 467 -4.63 13.69 6.08
N MET A 468 -5.72 14.44 6.25
CA MET A 468 -5.67 15.86 6.53
C MET A 468 -6.91 16.41 7.24
N ALA A 469 -6.71 17.40 8.10
CA ALA A 469 -7.78 18.04 8.86
C ALA A 469 -7.46 19.51 9.17
N PHE A 470 -8.50 20.35 9.22
CA PHE A 470 -8.35 21.70 9.76
C PHE A 470 -8.39 21.70 11.29
N GLY A 471 -7.42 22.35 11.92
CA GLY A 471 -7.35 22.50 13.36
C GLY A 471 -8.23 23.64 13.91
N PRO A 472 -8.38 23.74 15.24
CA PRO A 472 -9.13 24.82 15.89
C PRO A 472 -8.50 26.21 15.69
N ASP A 473 -7.24 26.27 15.27
CA ASP A 473 -6.50 27.47 14.87
C ASP A 473 -6.73 27.88 13.41
N GLY A 474 -7.53 27.12 12.65
CA GLY A 474 -7.81 27.40 11.24
C GLY A 474 -6.63 27.13 10.30
N ALA A 475 -5.64 26.37 10.76
CA ALA A 475 -4.52 25.84 9.98
C ALA A 475 -4.85 24.44 9.45
N LEU A 476 -4.28 24.07 8.29
CA LEU A 476 -4.41 22.73 7.72
C LEU A 476 -3.31 21.81 8.26
N TYR A 477 -3.68 20.67 8.84
CA TYR A 477 -2.76 19.63 9.26
C TYR A 477 -2.78 18.51 8.24
N VAL A 478 -1.60 18.02 7.85
CA VAL A 478 -1.46 17.01 6.79
C VAL A 478 -0.51 15.91 7.27
N LEU A 479 -0.97 14.68 7.21
CA LEU A 479 -0.18 13.47 7.42
C LEU A 479 0.36 13.00 6.07
N ASP A 480 1.67 12.83 6.01
CA ASP A 480 2.40 12.33 4.84
C ASP A 480 2.80 10.88 5.11
N TYR A 481 2.39 9.97 4.22
CA TYR A 481 2.79 8.58 4.28
C TYR A 481 4.28 8.40 4.12
N GLY A 482 4.94 9.27 3.35
CA GLY A 482 6.33 9.11 2.94
C GLY A 482 6.46 8.39 1.61
N THR A 483 7.52 7.60 1.44
CA THR A 483 7.77 6.78 0.23
C THR A 483 8.10 5.33 0.56
N GLY A 484 7.91 4.94 1.82
CA GLY A 484 8.04 3.56 2.26
C GLY A 484 6.89 2.70 1.72
N TYR A 485 7.09 1.39 1.67
CA TYR A 485 6.06 0.44 1.26
C TYR A 485 5.63 -0.39 2.46
N PHE A 486 4.42 -0.16 2.98
CA PHE A 486 3.93 -0.72 4.25
C PHE A 486 4.84 -0.45 5.45
N ASN A 487 5.51 0.70 5.40
CA ASN A 487 6.29 1.21 6.51
C ASN A 487 6.39 2.73 6.43
N GLY A 488 6.66 3.36 7.57
CA GLY A 488 7.18 4.71 7.57
C GLY A 488 8.61 4.77 7.02
N ASP A 489 9.03 5.94 6.56
CA ASP A 489 10.39 6.23 6.16
C ASP A 489 10.79 7.65 6.62
N LEU A 490 11.92 8.17 6.13
CA LEU A 490 12.39 9.52 6.45
C LEU A 490 11.51 10.64 5.85
N ASN A 491 10.63 10.32 4.90
CA ASN A 491 9.70 11.26 4.29
C ASN A 491 8.34 11.27 5.00
N SER A 492 7.97 10.19 5.71
CA SER A 492 6.78 10.15 6.54
C SER A 492 6.81 11.26 7.56
N ALA A 493 5.73 12.04 7.66
CA ALA A 493 5.74 13.26 8.45
C ALA A 493 4.34 13.74 8.81
N LEU A 494 4.27 14.60 9.82
CA LEU A 494 3.11 15.40 10.14
C LEU A 494 3.46 16.87 9.92
N TYR A 495 2.67 17.57 9.13
CA TYR A 495 2.84 18.98 8.83
C TYR A 495 1.65 19.81 9.29
N ARG A 496 1.90 21.10 9.57
CA ARG A 496 0.88 22.15 9.71
C ARG A 496 1.14 23.23 8.67
N PHE A 497 0.10 23.71 8.01
CA PHE A 497 0.14 24.85 7.12
C PHE A 497 -0.46 26.08 7.78
N ASP A 498 0.39 27.10 7.96
CA ASP A 498 0.03 28.42 8.48
C ASP A 498 -0.12 29.42 7.32
N TYR A 499 -1.15 30.28 7.36
CA TYR A 499 -1.26 31.42 6.46
C TYR A 499 -0.52 32.62 7.04
N ILE A 500 0.50 33.10 6.35
CA ILE A 500 1.40 34.16 6.79
C ILE A 500 1.33 35.43 5.94
N ALA A 501 0.55 35.42 4.85
CA ALA A 501 0.36 36.57 3.95
C ALA A 501 1.68 37.21 3.47
N GLY A 502 2.67 36.40 3.10
CA GLY A 502 4.00 36.88 2.68
C GLY A 502 4.88 37.40 3.81
N GLY A 503 4.51 37.16 5.07
CA GLY A 503 5.28 37.52 6.25
C GLY A 503 6.55 36.68 6.44
N ASN A 504 7.20 36.85 7.60
CA ASN A 504 8.37 36.07 8.00
C ASN A 504 8.03 34.57 8.09
N ARG A 505 8.78 33.71 7.39
CA ARG A 505 8.60 32.26 7.46
C ARG A 505 9.46 31.71 8.58
N ALA A 506 8.87 30.90 9.46
CA ALA A 506 9.66 30.22 10.47
C ALA A 506 10.73 29.30 9.84
N PRO A 507 11.88 29.15 10.51
CA PRO A 507 12.97 28.33 10.00
C PRO A 507 12.62 26.84 9.94
N THR A 508 13.24 26.12 9.02
CA THR A 508 13.20 24.65 8.95
C THR A 508 14.27 24.08 9.87
N ALA A 509 13.86 23.34 10.90
CA ALA A 509 14.78 22.58 11.74
C ALA A 509 15.10 21.22 11.12
N VAL A 510 16.36 20.81 11.19
CA VAL A 510 16.80 19.45 10.85
C VAL A 510 17.65 18.95 12.00
N ALA A 511 17.23 17.85 12.62
CA ALA A 511 17.91 17.22 13.74
C ALA A 511 18.36 15.81 13.34
N SER A 512 19.59 15.45 13.69
CA SER A 512 20.08 14.08 13.56
C SER A 512 20.96 13.69 14.73
N ALA A 513 21.15 12.39 14.92
CA ALA A 513 22.05 11.81 15.90
C ALA A 513 22.94 10.76 15.24
N ASN A 514 24.17 10.61 15.73
CA ASN A 514 25.08 9.57 15.22
C ASN A 514 24.66 8.14 15.62
N ARG A 515 23.76 8.00 16.59
CA ARG A 515 23.11 6.76 17.00
C ARG A 515 21.81 7.06 17.75
N THR A 516 20.82 6.21 17.57
CA THR A 516 19.49 6.33 18.17
C THR A 516 19.19 5.25 19.19
N SER A 517 20.09 4.26 19.35
CA SER A 517 19.93 3.17 20.32
C SER A 517 21.26 2.69 20.88
N GLY A 518 21.24 2.05 22.05
CA GLY A 518 22.40 1.35 22.62
C GLY A 518 22.39 1.24 24.16
N ALA A 519 23.31 0.45 24.70
CA ALA A 519 23.44 0.26 26.15
C ALA A 519 23.83 1.54 26.91
N ALA A 520 23.35 1.68 28.15
CA ALA A 520 23.81 2.73 29.06
C ALA A 520 25.24 2.45 29.58
N PRO A 521 26.09 3.48 29.75
CA PRO A 521 25.87 4.87 29.35
C PRO A 521 26.02 5.07 27.83
N LEU A 522 25.02 5.71 27.21
CA LEU A 522 25.01 5.96 25.77
C LEU A 522 25.44 7.40 25.47
N ALA A 523 26.63 7.58 24.91
CA ALA A 523 27.08 8.88 24.40
C ALA A 523 26.54 9.11 22.99
N VAL A 524 25.87 10.24 22.77
CA VAL A 524 25.24 10.65 21.51
C VAL A 524 25.76 12.02 21.09
N THR A 525 26.15 12.16 19.83
CA THR A 525 26.45 13.43 19.20
C THR A 525 25.28 13.82 18.31
N PHE A 526 24.71 14.99 18.58
CA PHE A 526 23.61 15.56 17.83
C PHE A 526 24.11 16.54 16.78
N SER A 527 23.37 16.69 15.68
CA SER A 527 23.64 17.68 14.66
C SER A 527 22.39 18.44 14.24
N SER A 528 22.57 19.73 13.96
CA SER A 528 21.58 20.63 13.37
C SER A 528 21.77 20.82 11.85
N ALA A 529 22.64 20.03 11.21
CA ALA A 529 22.98 20.19 9.80
C ALA A 529 21.74 20.06 8.90
N GLY A 530 21.60 21.00 7.96
CA GLY A 530 20.40 21.12 7.11
C GLY A 530 19.36 22.11 7.63
N SER A 531 19.45 22.54 8.89
CA SER A 531 18.58 23.60 9.40
C SER A 531 18.82 24.91 8.65
N SER A 532 17.76 25.60 8.27
CA SER A 532 17.85 26.82 7.46
C SER A 532 16.67 27.75 7.69
N ASP A 533 16.92 29.05 7.49
CA ASP A 533 15.92 30.10 7.45
C ASP A 533 15.55 30.39 5.99
N PRO A 534 14.26 30.44 5.61
CA PRO A 534 13.86 30.74 4.23
C PRO A 534 14.33 32.11 3.72
N GLU A 535 14.55 33.07 4.62
CA GLU A 535 15.09 34.41 4.33
C GLU A 535 16.64 34.46 4.42
N GLY A 536 17.29 33.34 4.76
CA GLY A 536 18.74 33.23 4.87
C GLY A 536 19.32 33.85 6.15
N SER A 537 18.48 34.13 7.15
CA SER A 537 18.89 34.72 8.42
C SER A 537 19.73 33.77 9.28
N ALA A 538 20.53 34.33 10.18
CA ALA A 538 21.29 33.55 11.15
C ALA A 538 20.36 32.94 12.21
N LEU A 539 20.53 31.64 12.48
CA LEU A 539 19.73 30.89 13.45
C LEU A 539 20.39 30.81 14.83
N THR A 540 19.54 30.78 15.86
CA THR A 540 19.92 30.35 17.22
C THR A 540 19.37 28.96 17.49
N TYR A 541 20.04 28.20 18.35
CA TYR A 541 19.77 26.77 18.59
C TYR A 541 19.44 26.52 20.06
N SER A 542 18.47 25.64 20.31
CA SER A 542 18.15 25.11 21.63
C SER A 542 17.84 23.63 21.51
N TRP A 543 18.53 22.81 22.29
CA TRP A 543 18.29 21.38 22.41
C TRP A 543 17.69 21.08 23.78
N ALA A 544 16.61 20.30 23.81
CA ALA A 544 16.10 19.64 25.00
C ALA A 544 16.27 18.13 24.84
N PHE A 545 16.99 17.47 25.74
CA PHE A 545 17.38 16.06 25.59
C PHE A 545 16.36 15.06 26.13
N GLY A 546 15.19 15.52 26.59
CA GLY A 546 14.14 14.64 27.14
C GLY A 546 14.39 14.12 28.57
N ASP A 547 15.56 14.37 29.15
CA ASP A 547 15.91 14.01 30.54
C ASP A 547 15.95 15.22 31.50
N GLY A 548 15.40 16.35 31.06
CA GLY A 548 15.41 17.63 31.78
C GLY A 548 16.67 18.48 31.55
N THR A 549 17.68 17.98 30.83
CA THR A 549 18.86 18.77 30.47
C THR A 549 18.74 19.41 29.08
N THR A 550 19.48 20.50 28.85
CA THR A 550 19.41 21.30 27.61
C THR A 550 20.79 21.73 27.11
N SER A 551 20.88 22.22 25.87
CA SER A 551 22.08 22.85 25.30
C SER A 551 21.72 23.94 24.30
N THR A 552 22.57 24.96 24.14
CA THR A 552 22.43 25.99 23.09
C THR A 552 23.46 25.85 21.97
N ALA A 553 24.31 24.82 22.03
CA ALA A 553 25.25 24.54 20.94
C ALA A 553 24.49 23.98 19.73
N ALA A 554 24.93 24.33 18.52
CA ALA A 554 24.33 23.79 17.29
C ALA A 554 24.47 22.25 17.20
N ASN A 555 25.66 21.72 17.53
CA ASN A 555 25.98 20.28 17.49
C ASN A 555 26.51 19.79 18.85
N PRO A 556 25.65 19.55 19.86
CA PRO A 556 26.08 19.14 21.19
C PRO A 556 26.37 17.63 21.30
N THR A 557 27.13 17.24 22.31
CA THR A 557 27.24 15.85 22.77
C THR A 557 26.50 15.67 24.09
N LYS A 558 25.77 14.57 24.24
CA LYS A 558 25.01 14.20 25.45
C LYS A 558 25.27 12.74 25.79
N THR A 559 25.45 12.43 27.08
CA THR A 559 25.49 11.04 27.56
C THR A 559 24.25 10.75 28.38
N TYR A 560 23.51 9.72 28.01
CA TYR A 560 22.38 9.19 28.77
C TYR A 560 22.87 8.04 29.65
N THR A 561 22.75 8.18 30.97
CA THR A 561 23.28 7.21 31.95
C THR A 561 22.25 6.22 32.45
N ALA A 562 20.95 6.50 32.26
CA ALA A 562 19.86 5.63 32.66
C ALA A 562 19.14 5.07 31.43
N ASN A 563 18.74 3.79 31.52
CA ASN A 563 17.91 3.16 30.50
C ASN A 563 16.57 3.89 30.38
N GLY A 564 16.04 3.95 29.16
CA GLY A 564 14.79 4.64 28.84
C GLY A 564 14.77 5.20 27.43
N THR A 565 13.62 5.68 27.02
CA THR A 565 13.43 6.36 25.73
C THR A 565 13.39 7.86 25.95
N TYR A 566 14.21 8.60 25.21
CA TYR A 566 14.34 10.06 25.32
C TYR A 566 14.05 10.72 23.96
N THR A 567 13.22 11.75 23.95
CA THR A 567 13.01 12.58 22.76
C THR A 567 13.93 13.80 22.84
N ALA A 568 14.96 13.81 22.01
CA ALA A 568 15.86 14.96 21.87
C ALA A 568 15.31 15.92 20.81
N THR A 569 14.87 17.11 21.23
CA THR A 569 14.25 18.11 20.36
C THR A 569 15.19 19.29 20.13
N LEU A 570 15.49 19.56 18.86
CA LEU A 570 16.11 20.80 18.39
C LEU A 570 15.01 21.82 18.12
N THR A 571 15.18 23.02 18.64
CA THR A 571 14.44 24.22 18.25
C THR A 571 15.42 25.22 17.65
N VAL A 572 15.17 25.65 16.42
CA VAL A 572 15.88 26.76 15.78
C VAL A 572 15.00 28.00 15.77
N ARG A 573 15.61 29.17 15.95
CA ARG A 573 14.90 30.45 15.99
C ARG A 573 15.61 31.48 15.13
N ASP A 574 14.84 32.19 14.31
CA ASP A 574 15.29 33.31 13.49
C ASP A 574 15.33 34.65 14.29
N PRO A 575 15.89 35.73 13.72
CA PRO A 575 15.92 37.04 14.38
C PRO A 575 14.54 37.71 14.55
N ALA A 576 13.55 37.33 13.75
CA ALA A 576 12.17 37.84 13.86
C ALA A 576 11.37 37.14 14.97
N GLY A 577 11.93 36.06 15.54
CA GLY A 577 11.39 35.31 16.66
C GLY A 577 10.57 34.09 16.24
N ALA A 578 10.47 33.75 14.96
CA ALA A 578 9.79 32.52 14.54
C ALA A 578 10.68 31.30 14.76
N THR A 579 10.07 30.13 14.94
CA THR A 579 10.77 28.91 15.33
C THR A 579 10.35 27.70 14.51
N GLY A 580 11.31 26.81 14.25
CA GLY A 580 11.08 25.45 13.78
C GLY A 580 11.64 24.44 14.76
N SER A 581 11.04 23.25 14.81
CA SER A 581 11.48 22.16 15.68
C SER A 581 11.67 20.86 14.89
N ALA A 582 12.61 20.04 15.32
CA ALA A 582 12.82 18.68 14.83
C ALA A 582 13.27 17.79 16.00
N SER A 583 12.84 16.53 16.02
CA SER A 583 13.11 15.61 17.12
C SER A 583 13.84 14.35 16.67
N VAL A 584 14.60 13.74 17.59
CA VAL A 584 15.24 12.43 17.41
C VAL A 584 14.95 11.59 18.66
N ILE A 585 14.42 10.38 18.46
CA ILE A 585 14.14 9.45 19.56
C ILE A 585 15.40 8.62 19.84
N ILE A 586 15.80 8.57 21.11
CA ILE A 586 16.95 7.82 21.61
C ILE A 586 16.48 6.73 22.57
N SER A 587 16.72 5.46 22.23
CA SER A 587 16.46 4.30 23.10
C SER A 587 17.74 3.88 23.84
N VAL A 588 17.73 3.94 25.16
CA VAL A 588 18.90 3.62 26.00
C VAL A 588 18.63 2.35 26.78
N GLY A 589 19.56 1.40 26.70
CA GLY A 589 19.46 0.08 27.33
C GLY A 589 19.12 -1.06 26.36
N ASN A 590 18.77 -0.75 25.12
CA ASN A 590 18.54 -1.72 24.03
C ASN A 590 19.16 -1.17 22.75
N THR A 591 19.77 -2.02 21.92
CA THR A 591 20.29 -1.64 20.60
C THR A 591 19.34 -2.15 19.53
N ALA A 592 18.98 -1.33 18.54
CA ALA A 592 18.16 -1.82 17.43
C ALA A 592 18.89 -2.96 16.68
N PRO A 593 18.17 -4.00 16.26
CA PRO A 593 18.78 -5.14 15.59
C PRO A 593 19.29 -4.72 14.21
N THR A 594 20.34 -5.38 13.71
CA THR A 594 20.76 -5.23 12.32
C THR A 594 20.14 -6.35 11.49
N VAL A 595 19.33 -6.00 10.49
CA VAL A 595 18.72 -6.94 9.54
C VAL A 595 19.36 -6.76 8.17
N THR A 596 19.93 -7.82 7.61
CA THR A 596 20.56 -7.81 6.28
C THR A 596 19.90 -8.84 5.38
N ILE A 597 19.42 -8.39 4.21
CA ILE A 597 19.00 -9.29 3.14
C ILE A 597 20.24 -9.70 2.33
N ASN A 598 20.68 -10.95 2.47
CA ASN A 598 21.77 -11.51 1.67
C ASN A 598 21.28 -11.93 0.27
N ALA A 599 20.04 -12.41 0.20
CA ALA A 599 19.31 -12.73 -1.04
C ALA A 599 17.80 -12.54 -0.82
N PRO A 600 17.03 -12.12 -1.85
CA PRO A 600 17.49 -11.69 -3.18
C PRO A 600 18.28 -10.38 -3.11
N ALA A 601 19.10 -10.10 -4.13
CA ALA A 601 19.89 -8.87 -4.16
C ALA A 601 19.04 -7.67 -4.62
N ASN A 602 19.31 -6.47 -4.10
CA ASN A 602 18.64 -5.25 -4.54
C ASN A 602 18.85 -5.02 -6.05
N GLY A 603 17.78 -4.73 -6.78
CA GLY A 603 17.75 -4.59 -8.24
C GLY A 603 17.77 -5.90 -9.03
N GLN A 604 17.72 -7.07 -8.39
CA GLN A 604 17.76 -8.36 -9.08
C GLN A 604 16.62 -8.51 -10.09
N LEU A 605 16.95 -8.99 -11.29
CA LEU A 605 15.98 -9.27 -12.35
C LEU A 605 15.18 -10.54 -12.06
N VAL A 606 13.85 -10.44 -12.09
CA VAL A 606 12.89 -11.53 -11.86
C VAL A 606 11.72 -11.47 -12.84
N ALA A 607 10.96 -12.54 -12.95
CA ALA A 607 9.66 -12.58 -13.61
C ALA A 607 8.56 -12.85 -12.59
N PHE A 608 7.36 -12.33 -12.84
CA PHE A 608 6.17 -12.75 -12.12
C PHE A 608 5.93 -14.25 -12.34
N GLY A 609 5.59 -14.97 -11.29
CA GLY A 609 5.58 -16.43 -11.23
C GLY A 609 6.90 -17.06 -10.73
N ASP A 610 8.00 -16.31 -10.64
CA ASP A 610 9.27 -16.84 -10.13
C ASP A 610 9.16 -17.18 -8.64
N ALA A 611 9.74 -18.32 -8.24
CA ALA A 611 10.00 -18.67 -6.85
C ALA A 611 11.35 -18.07 -6.44
N VAL A 612 11.33 -17.02 -5.61
CA VAL A 612 12.51 -16.26 -5.20
C VAL A 612 12.98 -16.73 -3.82
N PRO A 613 14.15 -17.39 -3.73
CA PRO A 613 14.72 -17.76 -2.44
C PRO A 613 15.19 -16.51 -1.69
N PHE A 614 15.03 -16.52 -0.37
CA PHE A 614 15.56 -15.48 0.49
C PHE A 614 16.52 -16.04 1.54
N GLN A 615 17.47 -15.20 1.95
CA GLN A 615 18.38 -15.45 3.05
C GLN A 615 18.62 -14.15 3.81
N ILE A 616 18.31 -14.14 5.10
CA ILE A 616 18.41 -13.00 6.00
C ILE A 616 19.43 -13.33 7.09
N THR A 617 20.29 -12.35 7.40
CA THR A 617 21.13 -12.38 8.60
C THR A 617 20.61 -11.31 9.55
N VAL A 618 20.35 -11.70 10.80
CA VAL A 618 20.03 -10.78 11.88
C VAL A 618 21.10 -10.85 12.94
N THR A 619 21.52 -9.70 13.46
CA THR A 619 22.39 -9.62 14.64
C THR A 619 21.83 -8.61 15.62
N ASP A 620 21.81 -8.99 16.90
CA ASP A 620 21.38 -8.14 17.99
C ASP A 620 22.38 -8.29 19.15
N PRO A 621 22.95 -7.18 19.68
CA PRO A 621 23.94 -7.26 20.74
C PRO A 621 23.41 -7.83 22.07
N GLU A 622 22.11 -7.68 22.35
CA GLU A 622 21.49 -8.03 23.62
C GLU A 622 20.77 -9.40 23.58
N ASP A 623 20.26 -9.84 22.44
CA ASP A 623 19.39 -11.03 22.31
C ASP A 623 20.12 -12.36 22.07
N GLY A 624 21.45 -12.34 21.99
CA GLY A 624 22.25 -13.57 21.85
C GLY A 624 21.96 -14.31 20.53
N ALA A 625 21.55 -15.58 20.60
CA ALA A 625 21.25 -16.37 19.41
C ALA A 625 19.85 -16.01 18.86
N ILE A 626 19.81 -15.54 17.60
CA ILE A 626 18.55 -15.14 16.97
C ILE A 626 17.65 -16.35 16.71
N ASP A 627 16.40 -16.23 17.15
CA ASP A 627 15.32 -17.14 16.76
C ASP A 627 14.80 -16.79 15.37
N CYS A 628 15.23 -17.56 14.36
CA CYS A 628 14.83 -17.37 12.97
C CYS A 628 13.32 -17.50 12.73
N SER A 629 12.54 -18.10 13.63
CA SER A 629 11.08 -18.14 13.48
C SER A 629 10.41 -16.77 13.66
N ARG A 630 11.11 -15.81 14.27
CA ARG A 630 10.66 -14.43 14.46
C ARG A 630 11.11 -13.48 13.34
N VAL A 631 11.98 -13.92 12.45
CA VAL A 631 12.38 -13.15 11.27
C VAL A 631 11.30 -13.33 10.21
N LYS A 632 10.79 -12.24 9.66
CA LYS A 632 9.74 -12.28 8.63
C LYS A 632 10.27 -11.65 7.35
N MET A 633 10.06 -12.33 6.23
CA MET A 633 10.21 -11.80 4.88
C MET A 633 8.84 -11.57 4.29
N THR A 634 8.56 -10.34 3.86
CA THR A 634 7.29 -9.98 3.21
C THR A 634 7.56 -9.61 1.76
N TYR A 635 6.74 -10.15 0.85
CA TYR A 635 6.67 -9.66 -0.52
C TYR A 635 5.59 -8.59 -0.62
N VAL A 636 6.01 -7.42 -1.09
CA VAL A 636 5.16 -6.29 -1.41
C VAL A 636 5.19 -6.11 -2.93
N LEU A 637 4.02 -6.12 -3.56
CA LEU A 637 3.85 -5.70 -4.95
C LEU A 637 3.90 -4.18 -4.98
N GLY A 638 5.04 -3.61 -5.35
CA GLY A 638 5.16 -2.18 -5.60
C GLY A 638 4.57 -1.84 -6.97
N HIS A 639 3.84 -0.73 -7.05
CA HIS A 639 3.43 -0.14 -8.32
C HIS A 639 3.38 1.38 -8.23
N ASP A 640 3.90 2.02 -9.28
CA ASP A 640 4.18 3.45 -9.31
C ASP A 640 4.99 3.96 -8.10
N THR A 641 4.28 4.45 -7.08
CA THR A 641 4.86 5.07 -5.88
C THR A 641 4.41 4.40 -4.57
N HIS A 642 3.52 3.41 -4.61
CA HIS A 642 3.06 2.68 -3.41
C HIS A 642 3.07 1.17 -3.68
N GLY A 643 2.56 0.36 -2.76
CA GLY A 643 2.44 -1.07 -3.03
C GLY A 643 1.35 -1.74 -2.22
N HIS A 644 1.26 -3.06 -2.37
CA HIS A 644 0.39 -3.96 -1.60
C HIS A 644 1.20 -5.12 -1.00
N GLN A 645 1.08 -5.37 0.32
CA GLN A 645 1.58 -6.62 0.91
C GLN A 645 0.76 -7.77 0.32
N ILE A 646 1.43 -8.78 -0.22
CA ILE A 646 0.77 -9.89 -0.91
C ILE A 646 0.92 -11.20 -0.15
N THR A 647 2.13 -11.48 0.34
CA THR A 647 2.41 -12.70 1.11
C THR A 647 3.66 -12.51 1.96
N SER A 648 3.83 -13.38 2.95
CA SER A 648 5.02 -13.38 3.79
C SER A 648 5.40 -14.78 4.25
N ALA A 649 6.66 -14.94 4.65
CA ALA A 649 7.18 -16.16 5.23
C ALA A 649 8.09 -15.84 6.42
N ASN A 650 7.99 -16.65 7.47
CA ASN A 650 8.89 -16.58 8.61
C ASN A 650 10.11 -17.49 8.38
N GLY A 651 11.29 -17.03 8.80
CA GLY A 651 12.54 -17.76 8.68
C GLY A 651 13.73 -16.85 8.36
N CYS A 652 14.94 -17.29 8.69
CA CYS A 652 16.16 -16.69 8.15
C CYS A 652 16.45 -17.16 6.72
N THR A 653 15.84 -18.26 6.28
CA THR A 653 15.89 -18.76 4.90
C THR A 653 14.52 -19.27 4.49
N GLY A 654 14.23 -19.19 3.20
CA GLY A 654 12.96 -19.65 2.65
C GLY A 654 12.81 -19.28 1.18
N THR A 655 11.58 -19.29 0.70
CA THR A 655 11.25 -18.92 -0.68
C THR A 655 9.90 -18.23 -0.69
N ILE A 656 9.79 -17.13 -1.43
CA ILE A 656 8.53 -16.49 -1.75
C ILE A 656 8.29 -16.61 -3.24
N THR A 657 7.13 -17.14 -3.63
CA THR A 657 6.68 -17.08 -5.02
C THR A 657 6.07 -15.72 -5.27
N ILE A 658 6.61 -14.99 -6.24
CA ILE A 658 5.98 -13.79 -6.77
C ILE A 658 4.80 -14.30 -7.60
N PRO A 659 3.53 -14.02 -7.24
CA PRO A 659 2.39 -14.46 -8.04
C PRO A 659 2.49 -13.92 -9.46
N THR A 660 1.92 -14.63 -10.44
CA THR A 660 1.67 -14.01 -11.74
C THR A 660 0.65 -12.90 -11.52
N ASP A 661 1.01 -11.65 -11.83
CA ASP A 661 0.07 -10.56 -11.77
C ASP A 661 -0.97 -10.75 -12.87
N GLY A 662 -2.24 -10.78 -12.49
CA GLY A 662 -3.39 -10.94 -13.39
C GLY A 662 -4.38 -9.80 -13.27
N GLU A 663 -4.05 -8.75 -12.52
CA GLU A 663 -4.90 -7.59 -12.28
C GLU A 663 -4.43 -6.39 -13.09
N HIS A 664 -3.13 -6.09 -13.01
CA HIS A 664 -2.56 -4.98 -13.75
C HIS A 664 -2.40 -5.36 -15.22
N ASP A 665 -2.48 -4.36 -16.09
CA ASP A 665 -2.12 -4.58 -17.48
C ASP A 665 -0.62 -4.95 -17.59
N ASP A 666 -0.26 -5.71 -18.63
CA ASP A 666 1.13 -6.17 -18.84
C ASP A 666 2.16 -5.02 -18.94
N ALA A 667 1.70 -3.78 -19.11
CA ALA A 667 2.51 -2.58 -19.24
C ALA A 667 2.47 -1.67 -17.99
N ALA A 668 1.76 -2.06 -16.93
CA ALA A 668 1.76 -1.33 -15.66
C ALA A 668 3.16 -1.25 -15.04
N ASN A 669 3.41 -0.19 -14.28
CA ASN A 669 4.70 0.02 -13.60
C ASN A 669 4.76 -0.77 -12.29
N ILE A 670 4.80 -2.09 -12.39
CA ILE A 670 4.81 -3.02 -11.25
C ILE A 670 6.21 -3.58 -10.99
N PHE A 671 6.58 -3.77 -9.72
CA PHE A 671 7.88 -4.32 -9.33
C PHE A 671 7.86 -4.98 -7.94
N PRO A 672 8.61 -6.08 -7.72
CA PRO A 672 8.61 -6.75 -6.42
C PRO A 672 9.49 -6.06 -5.38
N ILE A 673 9.02 -5.97 -4.14
CA ILE A 673 9.80 -5.50 -2.99
C ILE A 673 9.82 -6.60 -1.94
N PHE A 674 11.02 -6.92 -1.45
CA PHE A 674 11.25 -7.87 -0.37
C PHE A 674 11.64 -7.11 0.88
N ASP A 675 10.74 -7.10 1.86
CA ASP A 675 10.92 -6.44 3.15
C ASP A 675 11.21 -7.47 4.24
N ALA A 676 12.42 -7.42 4.79
CA ALA A 676 12.82 -8.24 5.92
C ALA A 676 12.70 -7.44 7.21
N GLU A 677 11.99 -7.99 8.19
CA GLU A 677 11.79 -7.38 9.51
C GLU A 677 12.19 -8.31 10.65
N TYR A 678 12.68 -7.70 11.72
CA TYR A 678 12.87 -8.35 13.02
C TYR A 678 12.69 -7.35 14.16
N THR A 679 11.87 -7.71 15.14
CA THR A 679 11.71 -7.00 16.41
C THR A 679 12.50 -7.74 17.49
N ASP A 680 13.40 -7.04 18.17
CA ASP A 680 14.17 -7.57 19.30
C ASP A 680 13.32 -7.73 20.59
N ASN A 681 13.88 -8.29 21.65
CA ASN A 681 13.18 -8.45 22.93
C ASN A 681 12.95 -7.13 23.69
N GLY A 682 13.74 -6.10 23.38
CA GLY A 682 13.53 -4.73 23.88
C GLY A 682 12.45 -3.94 23.15
N GLY A 683 11.89 -4.51 22.06
CA GLY A 683 10.79 -3.95 21.28
C GLY A 683 11.22 -3.02 20.14
N LEU A 684 12.51 -2.91 19.81
CA LEU A 684 12.94 -2.17 18.62
C LEU A 684 12.85 -3.07 17.39
N THR A 685 12.35 -2.51 16.30
CA THR A 685 12.19 -3.20 15.02
C THR A 685 13.09 -2.55 13.98
N THR A 686 13.73 -3.37 13.15
CA THR A 686 14.47 -2.92 11.97
C THR A 686 13.90 -3.58 10.73
N HIS A 687 13.63 -2.76 9.71
CA HIS A 687 13.27 -3.18 8.37
C HIS A 687 14.45 -2.99 7.41
N THR A 688 14.60 -3.91 6.47
CA THR A 688 15.51 -3.77 5.33
C THR A 688 14.77 -4.19 4.08
N GLN A 689 14.62 -3.27 3.12
CA GLN A 689 13.92 -3.52 1.86
C GLN A 689 14.88 -3.64 0.68
N HIS A 690 14.66 -4.65 -0.16
CA HIS A 690 15.28 -4.79 -1.48
C HIS A 690 14.20 -4.72 -2.57
N THR A 691 14.35 -3.81 -3.53
CA THR A 691 13.48 -3.70 -4.70
C THR A 691 14.04 -4.52 -5.84
N LEU A 692 13.31 -5.53 -6.29
CA LEU A 692 13.64 -6.34 -7.46
C LEU A 692 13.05 -5.69 -8.71
N GLN A 693 13.50 -6.12 -9.89
CA GLN A 693 13.09 -5.54 -11.16
C GLN A 693 12.49 -6.59 -12.08
N PRO A 694 11.33 -6.31 -12.72
CA PRO A 694 10.81 -7.20 -13.74
C PRO A 694 11.79 -7.25 -14.92
N LYS A 695 11.90 -8.43 -15.54
CA LYS A 695 12.73 -8.62 -16.73
C LYS A 695 12.24 -7.78 -17.90
N HIS A 696 10.92 -7.64 -18.06
CA HIS A 696 10.26 -6.83 -19.08
C HIS A 696 9.73 -5.53 -18.44
N ARG A 697 9.92 -4.38 -19.09
CA ARG A 697 9.49 -3.08 -18.56
C ARG A 697 9.23 -2.09 -19.69
N GLN A 698 8.23 -1.24 -19.50
CA GLN A 698 7.99 -0.08 -20.36
C GLN A 698 9.03 1.01 -20.14
N ALA A 699 9.40 1.70 -21.21
CA ALA A 699 10.48 2.67 -21.19
C ALA A 699 10.08 3.97 -20.50
N GLU A 700 8.81 4.35 -20.55
CA GLU A 700 8.26 5.56 -19.91
C GLU A 700 8.29 5.48 -18.38
N HIS A 701 8.48 4.29 -17.80
CA HIS A 701 8.62 4.08 -16.35
C HIS A 701 10.02 4.43 -15.83
N PHE A 702 10.75 5.29 -16.54
CA PHE A 702 12.05 5.78 -16.13
C PHE A 702 11.95 6.65 -14.89
N LYS A 703 13.00 6.64 -14.05
CA LYS A 703 13.07 7.48 -12.87
C LYS A 703 13.57 8.89 -13.20
N THR A 704 14.60 8.97 -14.04
CA THR A 704 15.18 10.22 -14.51
C THR A 704 15.52 10.11 -15.99
N SER A 705 15.60 11.25 -16.67
CA SER A 705 15.86 11.31 -18.10
C SER A 705 16.53 12.63 -18.50
N SER A 706 16.99 12.70 -19.75
CA SER A 706 17.47 13.91 -20.39
C SER A 706 17.04 13.92 -21.86
N GLY A 707 16.44 15.04 -22.29
CA GLY A 707 16.18 15.35 -23.71
C GLY A 707 15.00 14.63 -24.37
N ILE A 708 14.30 13.76 -23.66
CA ILE A 708 13.18 12.97 -24.19
C ILE A 708 11.81 13.54 -23.82
N ASN A 709 10.78 13.03 -24.50
CA ASN A 709 9.37 13.21 -24.16
C ASN A 709 8.64 11.85 -24.12
N THR A 710 7.41 11.81 -23.61
CA THR A 710 6.54 10.63 -23.71
C THR A 710 5.34 10.91 -24.61
N PHE A 711 4.91 9.91 -25.38
CA PHE A 711 3.83 10.05 -26.36
C PHE A 711 2.80 8.93 -26.21
N THR A 712 1.51 9.26 -26.32
CA THR A 712 0.44 8.26 -26.41
C THR A 712 0.39 7.69 -27.83
N LYS A 713 0.47 6.37 -27.97
CA LYS A 713 0.42 5.64 -29.24
C LYS A 713 -0.35 4.34 -29.06
N THR A 714 -1.50 4.20 -29.73
CA THR A 714 -2.34 3.00 -29.63
C THR A 714 -1.59 1.68 -29.88
N PRO A 715 -0.62 1.59 -30.81
CA PRO A 715 0.11 0.34 -31.05
C PRO A 715 1.29 0.08 -30.08
N ALA A 716 1.56 0.99 -29.15
CA ALA A 716 2.55 0.83 -28.08
C ALA A 716 2.04 -0.14 -27.00
N GLU A 717 2.95 -0.85 -26.33
CA GLU A 717 2.58 -1.60 -25.12
C GLU A 717 2.17 -0.59 -24.04
N GLY A 718 1.03 -0.79 -23.38
CA GLY A 718 0.49 0.22 -22.44
C GLY A 718 0.07 1.54 -23.08
N GLY A 719 0.10 1.64 -24.41
CA GLY A 719 -0.34 2.83 -25.15
C GLY A 719 0.59 4.03 -25.05
N ARG A 720 1.82 3.90 -24.54
CA ARG A 720 2.79 5.02 -24.42
C ARG A 720 4.20 4.62 -24.85
N THR A 721 4.99 5.60 -25.31
CA THR A 721 6.41 5.42 -25.64
C THR A 721 7.27 6.58 -25.12
N VAL A 722 8.57 6.33 -24.98
CA VAL A 722 9.60 7.37 -24.92
C VAL A 722 9.97 7.76 -26.36
N GLY A 723 9.84 9.04 -26.69
CA GLY A 723 10.13 9.58 -28.01
C GLY A 723 10.83 10.93 -27.93
N ASP A 724 10.87 11.64 -29.07
CA ASP A 724 11.69 12.85 -29.25
C ASP A 724 13.17 12.61 -28.90
N ILE A 725 13.62 11.37 -29.12
CA ILE A 725 14.96 10.92 -28.75
C ILE A 725 15.97 11.51 -29.73
N ASN A 726 16.93 12.27 -29.22
CA ASN A 726 18.06 12.80 -29.97
C ASN A 726 19.38 12.13 -29.55
N ASN A 727 20.44 12.39 -30.32
CA ASN A 727 21.74 11.82 -30.02
C ASN A 727 22.30 12.38 -28.70
N GLY A 728 22.59 11.48 -27.76
CA GLY A 728 23.13 11.81 -26.43
C GLY A 728 22.07 11.82 -25.33
N ASP A 729 20.79 11.69 -25.68
CA ASP A 729 19.70 11.57 -24.72
C ASP A 729 19.73 10.22 -24.01
N TRP A 730 19.04 10.15 -22.87
CA TRP A 730 19.01 8.96 -22.05
C TRP A 730 17.80 8.92 -21.11
N ILE A 731 17.48 7.70 -20.70
CA ILE A 731 16.57 7.40 -19.58
C ILE A 731 17.29 6.49 -18.59
N ALA A 732 16.95 6.59 -17.30
CA ALA A 732 17.61 5.84 -16.25
C ALA A 732 16.63 5.20 -15.27
N PHE A 733 17.02 4.03 -14.77
CA PHE A 733 16.27 3.22 -13.82
C PHE A 733 17.17 2.80 -12.66
N GLU A 734 16.64 2.82 -11.44
CA GLU A 734 17.34 2.35 -10.25
C GLU A 734 16.35 1.85 -9.19
N PRO A 735 16.71 0.80 -8.43
CA PRO A 735 17.93 0.00 -8.51
C PRO A 735 17.87 -1.13 -9.57
N TYR A 736 18.98 -1.46 -10.23
CA TYR A 736 19.11 -2.63 -11.13
C TYR A 736 20.37 -3.46 -10.80
N ARG A 737 20.31 -4.78 -10.98
CA ARG A 737 21.45 -5.69 -10.86
C ARG A 737 21.51 -6.59 -12.08
N LEU A 738 22.39 -6.24 -13.00
CA LEU A 738 22.49 -6.85 -14.34
C LEU A 738 23.45 -8.04 -14.41
N ALA A 739 24.01 -8.49 -13.27
CA ALA A 739 25.10 -9.47 -13.21
C ALA A 739 24.81 -10.79 -13.97
N ASN A 740 23.54 -11.18 -14.07
CA ASN A 740 23.10 -12.38 -14.78
C ASN A 740 22.46 -12.11 -16.15
N ALA A 741 22.37 -10.84 -16.57
CA ALA A 741 21.85 -10.47 -17.88
C ALA A 741 22.83 -10.86 -18.99
N THR A 742 22.36 -11.59 -19.99
CA THR A 742 23.16 -12.08 -21.13
C THR A 742 22.81 -11.37 -22.43
N SER A 743 21.59 -10.88 -22.55
CA SER A 743 21.11 -10.11 -23.70
C SER A 743 19.93 -9.25 -23.30
N PHE A 744 19.55 -8.34 -24.18
CA PHE A 744 18.32 -7.57 -24.08
C PHE A 744 17.60 -7.55 -25.43
N SER A 745 16.29 -7.39 -25.39
CA SER A 745 15.46 -6.97 -26.52
C SER A 745 14.79 -5.64 -26.21
N ALA A 746 14.47 -4.86 -27.23
CA ALA A 746 13.72 -3.62 -27.10
C ALA A 746 12.73 -3.47 -28.25
N ARG A 747 11.52 -3.03 -27.93
CA ARG A 747 10.47 -2.71 -28.90
C ARG A 747 10.61 -1.23 -29.28
N VAL A 748 10.81 -0.96 -30.57
CA VAL A 748 11.18 0.38 -31.08
C VAL A 748 10.42 0.71 -32.35
N SER A 749 10.22 2.00 -32.62
CA SER A 749 9.70 2.50 -33.90
C SER A 749 10.52 3.69 -34.40
N SER A 750 10.53 3.95 -35.71
CA SER A 750 11.32 5.05 -36.27
C SER A 750 10.77 5.50 -37.61
N ALA A 751 10.32 6.76 -37.68
CA ALA A 751 10.22 7.51 -38.94
C ALA A 751 11.43 8.44 -39.15
N GLY A 752 12.32 8.55 -38.17
CA GLY A 752 13.58 9.27 -38.25
C GLY A 752 14.68 8.47 -38.95
N ALA A 753 15.94 8.81 -38.66
CA ALA A 753 17.11 8.15 -39.24
C ALA A 753 17.42 6.77 -38.63
N GLY A 754 16.67 6.34 -37.60
CA GLY A 754 17.06 5.21 -36.76
C GLY A 754 18.26 5.57 -35.89
N GLY A 755 18.97 4.57 -35.37
CA GLY A 755 20.13 4.82 -34.52
C GLY A 755 20.66 3.58 -33.82
N THR A 756 21.17 3.76 -32.61
CA THR A 756 21.67 2.71 -31.73
C THR A 756 21.12 2.94 -30.32
N LEU A 757 20.53 1.90 -29.75
CA LEU A 757 20.17 1.81 -28.35
C LEU A 757 21.31 1.14 -27.59
N GLN A 758 21.76 1.74 -26.49
CA GLN A 758 22.87 1.22 -25.69
C GLN A 758 22.45 1.03 -24.24
N VAL A 759 22.85 -0.09 -23.65
CA VAL A 759 22.70 -0.40 -22.23
C VAL A 759 24.00 -0.04 -21.52
N ARG A 760 23.91 0.80 -20.49
CA ARG A 760 25.04 1.25 -19.66
C ARG A 760 24.68 1.11 -18.18
N ALA A 761 25.71 1.15 -17.32
CA ALA A 761 25.55 1.12 -15.87
C ALA A 761 26.30 2.27 -15.19
N GLY A 762 25.75 2.78 -14.10
CA GLY A 762 26.33 3.81 -13.24
C GLY A 762 26.17 5.24 -13.77
N SER A 763 26.44 5.49 -15.04
CA SER A 763 26.22 6.81 -15.66
C SER A 763 25.88 6.73 -17.14
N ALA A 764 25.27 7.79 -17.68
CA ALA A 764 24.97 7.92 -19.11
C ALA A 764 26.23 7.86 -20.00
N THR A 765 27.41 8.17 -19.45
CA THR A 765 28.69 8.07 -20.16
C THR A 765 29.52 6.84 -19.73
N GLY A 766 28.97 5.96 -18.90
CA GLY A 766 29.61 4.74 -18.41
C GLY A 766 29.83 3.71 -19.51
N THR A 767 30.56 2.62 -19.25
CA THR A 767 30.85 1.60 -20.28
C THR A 767 29.57 1.04 -20.92
N VAL A 768 29.59 0.89 -22.26
CA VAL A 768 28.52 0.19 -22.98
C VAL A 768 28.60 -1.30 -22.66
N LEU A 769 27.57 -1.81 -21.99
CA LEU A 769 27.43 -3.23 -21.66
C LEU A 769 26.85 -4.02 -22.83
N GLY A 770 25.96 -3.39 -23.60
CA GLY A 770 25.38 -3.95 -24.81
C GLY A 770 24.78 -2.87 -25.70
N SER A 771 24.58 -3.21 -26.98
CA SER A 771 24.02 -2.30 -27.97
C SER A 771 23.15 -3.03 -28.99
N ALA A 772 22.12 -2.35 -29.49
CA ALA A 772 21.26 -2.83 -30.57
C ALA A 772 21.10 -1.71 -31.62
N THR A 773 21.24 -2.05 -32.90
CA THR A 773 20.94 -1.14 -34.01
C THR A 773 19.44 -0.98 -34.14
N VAL A 774 18.96 0.26 -34.19
CA VAL A 774 17.55 0.61 -34.41
C VAL A 774 17.34 0.98 -35.88
N PRO A 775 16.62 0.17 -36.68
CA PRO A 775 16.38 0.48 -38.08
C PRO A 775 15.27 1.54 -38.24
N VAL A 776 15.20 2.13 -39.44
CA VAL A 776 14.00 2.89 -39.85
C VAL A 776 12.87 1.90 -40.07
N THR A 777 11.79 2.02 -39.31
CA THR A 777 10.67 1.07 -39.34
C THR A 777 9.57 1.48 -40.32
N GLY A 778 9.66 2.69 -40.88
CA GLY A 778 8.71 3.22 -41.87
C GLY A 778 7.61 4.09 -41.27
N GLY A 779 7.58 4.29 -39.95
CA GLY A 779 6.61 5.16 -39.27
C GLY A 779 6.79 5.18 -37.75
N TRP A 780 6.25 6.22 -37.10
CA TRP A 780 6.28 6.38 -35.63
C TRP A 780 5.37 5.42 -34.88
N GLU A 781 4.49 4.70 -35.57
CA GLU A 781 3.59 3.69 -35.01
C GLU A 781 3.87 2.27 -35.54
N THR A 782 4.93 2.12 -36.33
CA THR A 782 5.36 0.82 -36.87
C THR A 782 6.46 0.27 -35.97
N PHE A 783 6.11 -0.63 -35.06
CA PHE A 783 7.05 -1.19 -34.09
C PHE A 783 7.74 -2.46 -34.57
N THR A 784 9.00 -2.62 -34.18
CA THR A 784 9.78 -3.85 -34.36
C THR A 784 10.64 -4.12 -33.13
N ASN A 785 11.09 -5.36 -32.96
CA ASN A 785 11.99 -5.73 -31.88
C ASN A 785 13.45 -5.73 -32.35
N VAL A 786 14.33 -5.10 -31.58
CA VAL A 786 15.79 -5.13 -31.76
C VAL A 786 16.43 -5.84 -30.59
N THR A 787 17.59 -6.46 -30.79
CA THR A 787 18.27 -7.24 -29.75
C THR A 787 19.75 -6.90 -29.66
N GLY A 788 20.31 -6.96 -28.46
CA GLY A 788 21.75 -6.83 -28.22
C GLY A 788 22.24 -7.80 -27.15
N THR A 789 23.51 -8.19 -27.23
CA THR A 789 24.15 -8.99 -26.18
C THR A 789 24.65 -8.10 -25.04
N ILE A 790 24.62 -8.61 -23.81
CA ILE A 790 25.17 -7.95 -22.63
C ILE A 790 26.50 -8.62 -22.29
N THR A 791 27.53 -7.81 -22.11
CA THR A 791 28.89 -8.28 -21.79
C THR A 791 29.44 -7.52 -20.59
N ASN A 792 30.13 -8.25 -19.70
CA ASN A 792 30.75 -7.73 -18.49
C ASN A 792 29.82 -6.84 -17.62
N PRO A 793 28.56 -7.24 -17.34
CA PRO A 793 27.70 -6.44 -16.48
C PRO A 793 28.29 -6.36 -15.06
N PRO A 794 28.09 -5.23 -14.34
CA PRO A 794 28.56 -5.10 -12.97
C PRO A 794 27.90 -6.15 -12.06
N ALA A 795 28.68 -6.67 -11.10
CA ALA A 795 28.21 -7.70 -10.17
C ALA A 795 27.26 -7.15 -9.09
N GLY A 796 27.38 -5.86 -8.76
CA GLY A 796 26.57 -5.17 -7.75
C GLY A 796 25.36 -4.46 -8.33
N THR A 797 24.51 -3.96 -7.43
CA THR A 797 23.41 -3.05 -7.76
C THR A 797 23.96 -1.75 -8.37
N THR A 798 23.25 -1.20 -9.35
CA THR A 798 23.66 -0.03 -10.12
C THR A 798 22.43 0.73 -10.65
N THR A 799 22.66 1.92 -11.19
CA THR A 799 21.68 2.63 -12.03
C THR A 799 21.83 2.13 -13.46
N LEU A 800 20.77 1.60 -14.04
CA LEU A 800 20.68 1.23 -15.45
C LEU A 800 20.44 2.49 -16.28
N TYR A 801 21.25 2.70 -17.31
CA TYR A 801 21.03 3.74 -18.31
C TYR A 801 20.75 3.11 -19.66
N LEU A 802 19.66 3.56 -20.30
CA LEU A 802 19.43 3.35 -21.73
C LEU A 802 19.80 4.66 -22.42
N THR A 803 20.84 4.63 -23.24
CA THR A 803 21.36 5.82 -23.93
C THR A 803 21.17 5.69 -25.43
N PHE A 804 20.85 6.81 -26.06
CA PHE A 804 20.46 6.84 -27.45
C PHE A 804 21.51 7.55 -28.29
N ALA A 805 21.95 6.89 -29.36
CA ALA A 805 22.97 7.42 -30.27
C ALA A 805 22.49 7.32 -31.72
N GLY A 806 22.88 8.27 -32.55
CA GLY A 806 22.52 8.28 -33.96
C GLY A 806 23.03 9.51 -34.70
N SER A 807 22.82 9.53 -36.01
CA SER A 807 23.14 10.68 -36.87
C SER A 807 21.88 11.13 -37.59
N GLY A 808 21.58 12.43 -37.55
CA GLY A 808 20.38 13.01 -38.14
C GLY A 808 20.04 14.38 -37.56
N THR A 809 19.13 15.09 -38.21
CA THR A 809 18.53 16.33 -37.71
C THR A 809 17.08 16.03 -37.31
N GLY A 810 16.80 15.91 -36.01
CA GLY A 810 15.48 15.55 -35.46
C GLY A 810 15.48 14.21 -34.73
N ALA A 811 14.30 13.83 -34.20
CA ALA A 811 14.11 12.61 -33.42
C ALA A 811 14.57 11.36 -34.19
N LEU A 812 15.34 10.51 -33.53
CA LEU A 812 15.99 9.33 -34.10
C LEU A 812 15.01 8.16 -34.24
N TYR A 813 14.39 7.77 -33.12
CA TYR A 813 13.46 6.65 -32.98
C TYR A 813 12.69 6.81 -31.65
N ASP A 814 11.70 5.96 -31.43
CA ASP A 814 10.99 5.82 -30.15
C ASP A 814 11.33 4.47 -29.52
N LEU A 815 11.32 4.44 -28.19
CA LEU A 815 11.45 3.25 -27.38
C LEU A 815 10.15 3.02 -26.61
N ASP A 816 9.58 1.84 -26.80
CA ASP A 816 8.34 1.39 -26.16
C ASP A 816 8.65 0.59 -24.90
N ALA A 817 9.12 -0.64 -25.07
CA ALA A 817 9.49 -1.53 -23.97
C ALA A 817 10.89 -2.10 -24.14
N PHE A 818 11.45 -2.66 -23.06
CA PHE A 818 12.66 -3.47 -23.12
C PHE A 818 12.55 -4.72 -22.25
N THR A 819 13.32 -5.75 -22.58
CA THR A 819 13.37 -7.01 -21.83
C THR A 819 14.80 -7.51 -21.69
N PHE A 820 15.21 -7.84 -20.47
CA PHE A 820 16.47 -8.55 -20.24
C PHE A 820 16.26 -10.06 -20.26
N THR A 821 17.10 -10.74 -21.04
CA THR A 821 17.29 -12.18 -20.93
C THR A 821 18.43 -12.43 -19.96
N THR A 822 18.17 -13.22 -18.94
CA THR A 822 19.19 -13.67 -17.99
C THR A 822 19.70 -15.05 -18.40
N GLY A 823 21.00 -15.30 -18.28
CA GLY A 823 21.56 -16.64 -18.48
C GLY A 823 20.94 -17.65 -17.51
N SER A 824 20.99 -18.95 -17.84
CA SER A 824 20.54 -20.04 -16.96
C SER A 824 21.48 -20.22 -15.75
N GLY A 825 21.56 -19.19 -14.91
CA GLY A 825 22.29 -19.11 -13.66
C GLY A 825 21.32 -18.75 -12.54
N GLY A 826 20.42 -19.68 -12.23
CA GLY A 826 19.42 -19.54 -11.17
C GLY A 826 18.72 -20.85 -10.76
N GLY A 827 19.25 -22.01 -11.17
CA GLY A 827 18.87 -23.28 -10.53
C GLY A 827 19.74 -23.54 -9.30
N PRO A 828 19.30 -24.36 -8.33
CA PRO A 828 20.08 -24.65 -7.14
C PRO A 828 21.49 -25.12 -7.51
N THR A 829 22.50 -24.48 -6.96
CA THR A 829 23.90 -24.93 -7.05
C THR A 829 24.28 -25.50 -5.69
N GLY A 830 24.30 -26.81 -5.59
CA GLY A 830 24.63 -27.54 -4.36
C GLY A 830 25.46 -28.77 -4.69
N THR A 831 26.39 -29.13 -3.80
CA THR A 831 27.09 -30.43 -3.85
C THR A 831 26.83 -31.17 -2.56
N GLY A 832 26.21 -32.34 -2.68
CA GLY A 832 25.78 -33.13 -1.52
C GLY A 832 24.90 -34.31 -1.92
N PRO A 833 24.30 -35.00 -0.95
CA PRO A 833 23.39 -36.10 -1.24
C PRO A 833 22.08 -35.60 -1.86
N ILE A 834 21.56 -36.33 -2.84
CA ILE A 834 20.16 -36.22 -3.26
C ILE A 834 19.38 -37.26 -2.45
N VAL A 835 18.40 -36.82 -1.67
CA VAL A 835 17.66 -37.69 -0.73
C VAL A 835 16.24 -37.91 -1.25
N GLY A 836 15.80 -39.16 -1.31
CA GLY A 836 14.47 -39.55 -1.79
C GLY A 836 13.70 -40.40 -0.80
N LEU A 837 12.96 -41.38 -1.32
CA LEU A 837 12.06 -42.27 -0.58
C LEU A 837 12.69 -42.79 0.74
N ALA A 838 11.96 -42.63 1.85
CA ALA A 838 12.36 -43.05 3.20
C ALA A 838 13.73 -42.51 3.66
N GLY A 839 14.13 -41.32 3.19
CA GLY A 839 15.39 -40.68 3.58
C GLY A 839 16.63 -41.35 2.98
N LYS A 840 16.48 -42.13 1.91
CA LYS A 840 17.58 -42.84 1.23
C LYS A 840 18.25 -41.92 0.21
N CYS A 841 19.56 -42.10 0.02
CA CYS A 841 20.35 -41.32 -0.92
C CYS A 841 20.34 -41.95 -2.31
N LEU A 842 20.23 -41.10 -3.33
CA LEU A 842 20.47 -41.46 -4.73
C LEU A 842 21.93 -41.86 -4.91
N GLU A 843 22.17 -43.03 -5.47
CA GLU A 843 23.49 -43.67 -5.53
C GLU A 843 23.78 -44.23 -6.93
N VAL A 844 25.04 -44.10 -7.36
CA VAL A 844 25.58 -44.84 -8.50
C VAL A 844 25.90 -46.28 -8.07
N ASP A 845 25.29 -47.28 -8.71
CA ASP A 845 25.45 -48.69 -8.32
C ASP A 845 26.92 -49.13 -8.30
N GLY A 846 27.32 -49.74 -7.17
CA GLY A 846 28.71 -50.13 -6.88
C GLY A 846 29.74 -49.00 -6.89
N GLY A 847 29.34 -47.74 -7.11
CA GLY A 847 30.25 -46.64 -7.44
C GLY A 847 30.97 -46.83 -8.77
N ALA A 848 30.43 -47.63 -9.69
CA ALA A 848 31.06 -47.87 -10.98
C ALA A 848 31.00 -46.63 -11.88
N THR A 849 32.06 -46.39 -12.65
CA THR A 849 32.18 -45.22 -13.54
C THR A 849 31.92 -45.55 -15.01
N ALA A 850 31.52 -46.78 -15.33
CA ALA A 850 31.19 -47.18 -16.70
C ALA A 850 29.92 -46.47 -17.18
N ASP A 851 29.88 -46.11 -18.47
CA ASP A 851 28.65 -45.62 -19.09
C ASP A 851 27.58 -46.70 -19.06
N GLY A 852 26.39 -46.33 -18.62
CA GLY A 852 25.27 -47.24 -18.47
C GLY A 852 25.15 -47.90 -17.10
N THR A 853 25.96 -47.48 -16.11
CA THR A 853 25.84 -47.92 -14.72
C THR A 853 24.47 -47.53 -14.17
N GLN A 854 23.78 -48.46 -13.49
CA GLN A 854 22.44 -48.24 -12.92
C GLN A 854 22.48 -47.21 -11.78
N ILE A 855 21.41 -46.41 -11.66
CA ILE A 855 21.18 -45.54 -10.50
C ILE A 855 20.16 -46.21 -9.58
N GLN A 856 20.45 -46.18 -8.29
CA GLN A 856 19.66 -46.84 -7.25
C GLN A 856 19.52 -45.94 -6.02
N ILE A 857 18.76 -46.38 -5.02
CA ILE A 857 18.75 -45.75 -3.69
C ILE A 857 19.41 -46.65 -2.64
N ASN A 858 20.13 -46.03 -1.69
CA ASN A 858 20.77 -46.71 -0.58
C ASN A 858 20.76 -45.86 0.70
N ALA A 859 21.08 -46.48 1.84
CA ALA A 859 21.29 -45.72 3.08
C ALA A 859 22.38 -44.66 2.89
N CYS A 860 22.11 -43.43 3.33
CA CYS A 860 23.06 -42.32 3.20
C CYS A 860 24.32 -42.60 4.04
N ALA A 861 25.46 -42.68 3.35
CA ALA A 861 26.77 -43.03 3.90
C ALA A 861 27.84 -41.95 3.61
N GLY A 862 27.47 -40.85 2.94
CA GLY A 862 28.38 -39.73 2.66
C GLY A 862 29.54 -40.08 1.72
N THR A 863 29.36 -41.08 0.86
CA THR A 863 30.40 -41.57 -0.04
C THR A 863 30.37 -40.85 -1.40
N PRO A 864 31.49 -40.79 -2.15
CA PRO A 864 31.52 -40.13 -3.46
C PRO A 864 30.50 -40.64 -4.48
N ARG A 865 30.03 -41.89 -4.36
CA ARG A 865 28.98 -42.46 -5.22
C ARG A 865 27.56 -42.00 -4.86
N GLN A 866 27.39 -41.32 -3.75
CA GLN A 866 26.15 -40.69 -3.28
C GLN A 866 26.24 -39.15 -3.29
N THR A 867 27.39 -38.58 -3.66
CA THR A 867 27.60 -37.15 -3.75
C THR A 867 27.28 -36.66 -5.15
N TRP A 868 26.27 -35.79 -5.25
CA TRP A 868 25.82 -35.20 -6.49
C TRP A 868 26.08 -33.70 -6.50
N THR A 869 26.56 -33.18 -7.62
CA THR A 869 26.63 -31.74 -7.88
C THR A 869 25.48 -31.35 -8.79
N VAL A 870 24.61 -30.46 -8.31
CA VAL A 870 23.56 -29.82 -9.11
C VAL A 870 24.17 -28.64 -9.83
N GLN A 871 24.14 -28.66 -11.15
CA GLN A 871 24.59 -27.54 -11.98
C GLN A 871 23.57 -27.28 -13.09
N GLY A 872 22.75 -26.25 -12.89
CA GLY A 872 21.61 -25.97 -13.77
C GLY A 872 20.62 -27.14 -13.73
N GLN A 873 20.31 -27.68 -14.91
CA GLN A 873 19.45 -28.87 -15.03
C GLN A 873 20.23 -30.19 -14.97
N THR A 874 21.55 -30.17 -14.76
CA THR A 874 22.36 -31.39 -14.75
C THR A 874 22.67 -31.83 -13.32
N LEU A 875 22.45 -33.12 -13.04
CA LEU A 875 22.83 -33.77 -11.79
C LEU A 875 24.07 -34.62 -12.06
N ARG A 876 25.18 -34.34 -11.35
CA ARG A 876 26.49 -34.92 -11.69
C ARG A 876 27.08 -35.73 -10.54
N ALA A 877 27.53 -36.94 -10.83
CA ALA A 877 28.26 -37.79 -9.90
C ALA A 877 29.44 -38.47 -10.62
N LEU A 878 30.55 -38.68 -9.92
CA LEU A 878 31.74 -39.38 -10.44
C LEU A 878 32.23 -38.88 -11.83
N GLY A 879 32.11 -37.57 -12.07
CA GLY A 879 32.52 -36.91 -13.33
C GLY A 879 31.54 -37.05 -14.50
N LYS A 880 30.36 -37.63 -14.28
CA LYS A 880 29.33 -37.96 -15.28
C LYS A 880 27.95 -37.41 -14.89
N CYS A 881 26.95 -37.55 -15.77
CA CYS A 881 25.58 -37.05 -15.55
C CYS A 881 24.60 -38.18 -15.23
N LEU A 882 23.55 -37.83 -14.48
CA LEU A 882 22.30 -38.58 -14.40
C LEU A 882 21.60 -38.54 -15.77
N ASP A 883 21.35 -39.71 -16.36
CA ASP A 883 20.98 -39.84 -17.76
C ASP A 883 19.84 -40.87 -17.94
N ILE A 884 18.98 -40.61 -18.92
CA ILE A 884 17.94 -41.56 -19.34
C ILE A 884 18.53 -42.47 -20.42
N ASN A 885 18.48 -43.79 -20.22
CA ASN A 885 19.06 -44.74 -21.16
C ASN A 885 18.54 -44.56 -22.60
N GLY A 886 19.44 -44.19 -23.51
CA GLY A 886 19.14 -43.93 -24.92
C GLY A 886 18.17 -42.78 -25.16
N GLY A 887 17.89 -41.93 -24.16
CA GLY A 887 16.82 -40.93 -24.23
C GLY A 887 15.41 -41.54 -24.32
N GLY A 888 15.23 -42.78 -23.86
CA GLY A 888 13.96 -43.50 -23.93
C GLY A 888 12.82 -42.76 -23.21
N THR A 889 11.61 -42.88 -23.73
CA THR A 889 10.42 -42.18 -23.21
C THR A 889 9.40 -43.11 -22.56
N ALA A 890 9.69 -44.42 -22.45
CA ALA A 890 8.77 -45.39 -21.85
C ALA A 890 8.86 -45.41 -20.32
N ASN A 891 7.75 -45.69 -19.64
CA ASN A 891 7.78 -45.97 -18.19
C ASN A 891 8.63 -47.22 -17.93
N GLY A 892 9.47 -47.16 -16.90
CA GLY A 892 10.44 -48.20 -16.58
C GLY A 892 11.78 -48.06 -17.32
N THR A 893 11.97 -46.99 -18.11
CA THR A 893 13.26 -46.74 -18.76
C THR A 893 14.34 -46.54 -17.70
N LYS A 894 15.43 -47.28 -17.81
CA LYS A 894 16.58 -47.22 -16.91
C LYS A 894 17.14 -45.80 -16.78
N ILE A 895 17.34 -45.35 -15.54
CA ILE A 895 18.17 -44.19 -15.23
C ILE A 895 19.59 -44.66 -14.92
N GLN A 896 20.57 -44.00 -15.53
CA GLN A 896 21.94 -44.45 -15.55
C GLN A 896 22.93 -43.31 -15.34
N LEU A 897 24.18 -43.67 -15.05
CA LEU A 897 25.32 -42.78 -15.13
C LEU A 897 25.87 -42.79 -16.57
N TRP A 898 26.04 -41.61 -17.16
CA TRP A 898 26.55 -41.50 -18.54
C TRP A 898 27.46 -40.29 -18.75
N THR A 899 28.43 -40.43 -19.67
CA THR A 899 29.32 -39.37 -20.11
C THR A 899 28.52 -38.16 -20.58
N ARG A 900 28.95 -36.97 -20.16
CA ARG A 900 28.26 -35.71 -20.49
C ARG A 900 28.18 -35.53 -22.00
N ASN A 901 26.96 -35.40 -22.52
CA ASN A 901 26.70 -35.31 -23.96
C ASN A 901 25.78 -34.11 -24.31
N ALA A 902 25.36 -33.32 -23.31
CA ALA A 902 24.53 -32.14 -23.45
C ALA A 902 23.15 -32.39 -24.12
N THR A 903 22.68 -33.65 -24.11
CA THR A 903 21.35 -34.00 -24.61
C THR A 903 20.28 -33.75 -23.54
N GLY A 904 19.02 -33.61 -23.98
CA GLY A 904 17.88 -33.45 -23.10
C GLY A 904 17.67 -34.61 -22.10
N ALA A 905 18.24 -35.79 -22.37
CA ALA A 905 18.22 -36.94 -21.46
C ALA A 905 18.98 -36.69 -20.14
N GLN A 906 19.86 -35.68 -20.10
CA GLN A 906 20.67 -35.34 -18.92
C GLN A 906 20.10 -34.17 -18.12
N ASN A 907 18.93 -33.66 -18.51
CA ASN A 907 18.28 -32.53 -17.88
C ASN A 907 17.22 -33.00 -16.85
N TRP A 908 17.24 -32.40 -15.67
CA TRP A 908 16.36 -32.70 -14.55
C TRP A 908 16.00 -31.39 -13.87
N VAL A 909 14.70 -31.13 -13.75
CA VAL A 909 14.16 -29.88 -13.21
C VAL A 909 13.36 -30.21 -11.95
N PRO A 910 13.76 -29.73 -10.77
CA PRO A 910 12.95 -29.87 -9.56
C PRO A 910 11.62 -29.13 -9.73
N GLN A 911 10.54 -29.76 -9.27
CA GLN A 911 9.21 -29.18 -9.28
C GLN A 911 8.82 -28.76 -7.85
N ALA A 912 7.87 -27.85 -7.73
CA ALA A 912 7.37 -27.36 -6.44
C ALA A 912 6.78 -28.48 -5.56
N ASP A 913 6.29 -29.56 -6.18
CA ASP A 913 5.76 -30.71 -5.46
C ASP A 913 6.86 -31.65 -4.94
N GLY A 914 8.14 -31.37 -5.19
CA GLY A 914 9.29 -32.19 -4.79
C GLY A 914 9.68 -33.27 -5.81
N THR A 915 9.03 -33.35 -6.98
CA THR A 915 9.47 -34.27 -8.04
C THR A 915 10.66 -33.74 -8.83
N LEU A 916 11.48 -34.63 -9.40
CA LEU A 916 12.52 -34.28 -10.38
C LEU A 916 12.04 -34.69 -11.77
N ARG A 917 11.68 -33.71 -12.60
CA ARG A 917 11.10 -33.91 -13.92
C ARG A 917 12.14 -33.71 -15.02
N ASN A 918 12.23 -34.65 -15.95
CA ASN A 918 12.98 -34.47 -17.17
C ASN A 918 12.14 -33.65 -18.17
N PRO A 919 12.63 -32.48 -18.65
CA PRO A 919 11.84 -31.56 -19.47
C PRO A 919 11.60 -32.08 -20.89
N THR A 920 12.45 -32.98 -21.39
CA THR A 920 12.31 -33.54 -22.75
C THR A 920 11.24 -34.64 -22.82
N THR A 921 11.16 -35.48 -21.79
CA THR A 921 10.21 -36.59 -21.73
C THR A 921 8.94 -36.26 -20.94
N ALA A 922 8.92 -35.13 -20.23
CA ALA A 922 7.86 -34.73 -19.31
C ALA A 922 7.64 -35.69 -18.12
N LYS A 923 8.53 -36.67 -17.91
CA LYS A 923 8.44 -37.74 -16.90
C LYS A 923 9.37 -37.49 -15.72
N CYS A 924 9.11 -38.17 -14.61
CA CYS A 924 9.75 -37.97 -13.33
C CYS A 924 10.75 -39.08 -12.97
N LEU A 925 11.74 -38.72 -12.15
CA LEU A 925 12.67 -39.63 -11.51
C LEU A 925 11.92 -40.43 -10.42
N ASP A 926 11.89 -41.75 -10.53
CA ASP A 926 11.02 -42.61 -9.71
C ASP A 926 11.80 -43.80 -9.13
N VAL A 927 11.64 -44.05 -7.83
CA VAL A 927 12.14 -45.30 -7.20
C VAL A 927 11.18 -46.43 -7.53
N SER A 928 11.68 -47.42 -8.28
CA SER A 928 10.87 -48.52 -8.80
C SER A 928 10.15 -49.31 -7.70
N ASN A 929 8.92 -49.72 -8.00
CA ASN A 929 8.01 -50.44 -7.09
C ASN A 929 7.69 -49.72 -5.76
N ASN A 930 8.03 -48.42 -5.62
CA ASN A 930 7.89 -47.69 -4.36
C ASN A 930 8.53 -48.43 -3.16
N SER A 931 9.65 -49.11 -3.42
CA SER A 931 10.37 -49.93 -2.45
C SER A 931 11.52 -49.14 -1.83
N SER A 932 11.58 -49.08 -0.50
CA SER A 932 12.66 -48.42 0.24
C SER A 932 13.85 -49.35 0.53
N ALA A 933 13.94 -50.49 -0.14
CA ALA A 933 15.04 -51.43 0.01
C ALA A 933 16.37 -50.82 -0.49
N ASN A 934 17.46 -51.15 0.20
CA ASN A 934 18.80 -50.79 -0.25
C ASN A 934 19.09 -51.49 -1.60
N GLY A 935 19.56 -50.74 -2.59
CA GLY A 935 19.80 -51.22 -3.94
C GLY A 935 18.55 -51.21 -4.84
N GLN A 936 17.48 -50.52 -4.45
CA GLN A 936 16.31 -50.39 -5.32
C GLN A 936 16.61 -49.46 -6.50
N ASP A 937 16.32 -49.95 -7.71
CA ASP A 937 16.55 -49.22 -8.95
C ASP A 937 15.70 -47.95 -9.08
N VAL A 938 16.30 -46.93 -9.67
CA VAL A 938 15.62 -45.71 -10.11
C VAL A 938 15.39 -45.77 -11.62
N HIS A 939 14.16 -45.45 -12.03
CA HIS A 939 13.72 -45.49 -13.43
C HIS A 939 12.93 -44.23 -13.80
N LEU A 940 12.66 -44.05 -15.08
CA LEU A 940 11.79 -43.00 -15.60
C LEU A 940 10.33 -43.43 -15.50
N TRP A 941 9.45 -42.58 -14.96
CA TRP A 941 8.03 -42.88 -14.84
C TRP A 941 7.16 -41.64 -15.03
N ASP A 942 5.86 -41.81 -15.30
CA ASP A 942 4.91 -40.69 -15.30
C ASP A 942 4.95 -39.94 -13.97
N CYS A 943 4.87 -38.62 -14.03
CA CYS A 943 4.85 -37.79 -12.83
C CYS A 943 3.53 -37.98 -12.07
N ILE A 944 3.61 -38.48 -10.84
CA ILE A 944 2.46 -38.68 -9.95
C ILE A 944 2.70 -37.81 -8.72
N THR A 945 2.02 -36.66 -8.67
CA THR A 945 2.30 -35.59 -7.69
C THR A 945 2.09 -36.00 -6.23
N THR A 946 1.36 -37.09 -5.96
CA THR A 946 1.15 -37.63 -4.61
C THR A 946 2.08 -38.80 -4.26
N ALA A 947 2.93 -39.27 -5.19
CA ALA A 947 3.74 -40.47 -5.01
C ALA A 947 5.02 -40.18 -4.21
N ALA A 948 5.17 -40.83 -3.06
CA ALA A 948 6.32 -40.64 -2.18
C ALA A 948 7.66 -41.08 -2.82
N ASN A 949 7.63 -42.07 -3.72
CA ASN A 949 8.80 -42.58 -4.44
C ASN A 949 9.31 -41.66 -5.57
N GLN A 950 8.65 -40.54 -5.81
CA GLN A 950 9.10 -39.52 -6.76
C GLN A 950 9.56 -38.23 -6.09
N LYS A 951 9.57 -38.18 -4.75
CA LYS A 951 9.96 -36.97 -4.00
C LYS A 951 11.45 -36.99 -3.72
N TRP A 952 12.12 -35.89 -4.06
CA TRP A 952 13.56 -35.73 -3.96
C TRP A 952 13.92 -34.38 -3.34
N THR A 953 14.86 -34.40 -2.42
CA THR A 953 15.53 -33.22 -1.87
C THR A 953 16.91 -33.11 -2.50
N LEU A 954 17.17 -31.99 -3.19
CA LEU A 954 18.47 -31.67 -3.76
C LEU A 954 19.40 -31.04 -2.69
N PRO A 955 20.72 -31.16 -2.85
CA PRO A 955 21.72 -30.60 -1.92
C PRO A 955 21.82 -29.07 -1.94
#